data_AF-A0A1G5AJV2-F1
#
_entry.id   AF-A0A1G5AJV2-F1
#
_cell.length_a   1.000
_cell.length_b   1.000
_cell.length_c   1.000
_cell.angle_alpha   90.00
_cell.angle_beta   90.00
_cell.angle_gamma   90.00
#
_symmetry.space_group_name_H-M   'P 1'
#
loop_
_entity.id
_entity.type
_entity.pdbx_description
1 polymer ?
#
loop_
_entity_poly.entity_id
_entity_poly.type
_entity_poly.pdbx_seq_one_letter_code
_entity_poly.pdbx_strand_id
1 'polypeptide(L)'
;MYLNLSFEPGQIKEQARLLTDMGASGKNFPAVYIDRGSYIVDACMETGADMRGDGVCSLQIGRFSSLAENIRFLTDIDHDIDSVFQGEIEGIKNIGYKHRRKGQIIIGNDCWIGYGAVIIGSVYIGDGAVVAAGAVVTKNVPPYAIVAGNPAKVVRYRFDEETIDSLMRIRWWECPAEVLPTMSEDLKGDIYDFTKKYGKNIRNKEADVNGSPVAIMGEDIPIYLYIADWKEEYCTYPKVIEEFCRTFDNREAQLVILVPGDSEEERRRGSELVMAELEKYSESDSLIQLIDDQAVDTESLVINSDNIITSREGNAVELCSFAALYGKQILFGTDIPVFDEALYKNRKLKKLRREESAAGYINSGQWDKAIGEVTELLNDDPSARCLIMASDLMFKAGEYDSALSVLYRAFKKDPCDHEMYFMLASFLQEKNPDQAYLCYENALFFCDNEEDKTIINAAWNDLRERHEIKVTPASIIILAHNNVEETKKCIDSIRATCPADAVQIIVVDNASEDSTAEYIKAQNDMIGIFNDKNEGFPKGCNIGARAAAAGNDIFLLNNDTILLSNSLFNLRMGLYSGDNVAASGAVTNYAANSQMVIGKETSFEACRNLAVNINVPMADPWEDRQWLVGFALLIKRKAWDEIGELDERFSPGNFEDMDYGYRVKEAGYDNVLCRNAFVYHHGSVSFGKDNKKYRKLLEDNLAKFREKWEG
;
A
#
# COMPACT_ATOMS: atom_id res chain seq x y z
N MET A 1 0.12 -0.52 -42.01
CA MET A 1 1.47 -1.00 -42.40
C MET A 1 1.90 -2.10 -41.45
N TYR A 2 2.77 -3.01 -41.90
CA TYR A 2 3.32 -4.11 -41.10
C TYR A 2 4.84 -3.98 -41.06
N LEU A 3 5.41 -3.99 -39.86
CA LEU A 3 6.85 -4.03 -39.65
C LEU A 3 7.20 -5.31 -38.88
N ASN A 4 7.85 -6.24 -39.57
CA ASN A 4 8.32 -7.48 -38.95
C ASN A 4 9.64 -7.20 -38.22
N LEU A 5 9.75 -7.68 -36.99
CA LEU A 5 10.84 -7.44 -36.08
C LEU A 5 11.45 -8.77 -35.66
N SER A 6 12.73 -8.96 -35.97
CA SER A 6 13.49 -10.11 -35.53
C SER A 6 14.93 -9.69 -35.24
N PHE A 7 15.34 -9.87 -33.99
CA PHE A 7 16.68 -9.58 -33.50
C PHE A 7 17.12 -10.74 -32.62
N GLU A 8 18.24 -11.37 -32.97
CA GLU A 8 18.76 -12.54 -32.25
C GLU A 8 19.35 -12.15 -30.88
N PRO A 9 19.35 -13.07 -29.90
CA PRO A 9 20.03 -12.85 -28.62
C PRO A 9 21.49 -12.41 -28.80
N GLY A 10 21.86 -11.29 -28.18
CA GLY A 10 23.21 -10.71 -28.26
C GLY A 10 23.51 -9.91 -29.53
N GLN A 11 22.55 -9.75 -30.45
CA GLN A 11 22.70 -8.92 -31.65
C GLN A 11 22.78 -7.42 -31.29
N ILE A 12 21.96 -6.96 -30.35
CA ILE A 12 21.91 -5.56 -29.91
C ILE A 12 22.89 -5.34 -28.75
N LYS A 13 24.01 -4.66 -29.04
CA LYS A 13 25.08 -4.40 -28.05
C LYS A 13 24.99 -3.01 -27.42
N GLU A 14 24.42 -2.07 -28.15
CA GLU A 14 24.15 -0.69 -27.76
C GLU A 14 22.77 -0.32 -28.34
N GLN A 15 22.19 0.79 -27.88
CA GLN A 15 20.89 1.23 -28.34
C GLN A 15 20.87 1.36 -29.87
N ALA A 16 19.89 0.71 -30.49
CA ALA A 16 19.69 0.71 -31.92
C ALA A 16 18.33 1.32 -32.27
N ARG A 17 18.30 2.05 -33.38
CA ARG A 17 17.11 2.66 -33.96
C ARG A 17 16.82 2.03 -35.31
N LEU A 18 15.60 1.53 -35.48
CA LEU A 18 15.15 0.97 -36.75
C LEU A 18 14.37 2.03 -37.54
N LEU A 19 14.92 2.36 -38.71
CA LEU A 19 14.34 3.29 -39.66
C LEU A 19 13.43 2.54 -40.64
N THR A 20 12.26 3.11 -40.92
CA THR A 20 11.35 2.55 -41.92
C THR A 20 10.76 3.63 -42.82
N ASP A 21 10.36 3.23 -44.03
CA ASP A 21 9.67 4.11 -44.98
C ASP A 21 8.16 3.96 -44.74
N MET A 22 7.50 5.05 -44.37
CA MET A 22 6.09 5.06 -44.00
C MET A 22 5.18 5.47 -45.17
N GLY A 23 5.70 5.55 -46.41
CA GLY A 23 4.94 5.91 -47.60
C GLY A 23 5.17 7.36 -48.08
N ALA A 24 4.13 7.98 -48.65
CA ALA A 24 4.25 9.17 -49.53
C ALA A 24 4.86 10.44 -48.91
N SER A 25 5.08 10.48 -47.59
CA SER A 25 5.55 11.68 -46.88
C SER A 25 6.72 11.46 -45.90
N GLY A 26 7.18 10.23 -45.64
CA GLY A 26 8.17 9.98 -44.57
C GLY A 26 9.19 8.90 -44.88
N LYS A 27 10.41 9.32 -45.24
CA LYS A 27 11.61 8.45 -45.29
C LYS A 27 12.30 8.45 -43.92
N ASN A 28 12.99 7.37 -43.58
CA ASN A 28 13.81 7.26 -42.36
C ASN A 28 13.02 7.51 -41.05
N PHE A 29 11.78 7.06 -40.97
CA PHE A 29 10.97 7.23 -39.77
C PHE A 29 11.45 6.33 -38.62
N PRO A 30 11.69 6.86 -37.40
CA PRO A 30 12.15 6.10 -36.23
C PRO A 30 11.02 5.27 -35.59
N ALA A 31 10.65 4.16 -36.21
CA ALA A 31 9.52 3.35 -35.70
C ALA A 31 9.88 2.59 -34.41
N VAL A 32 11.11 2.11 -34.29
CA VAL A 32 11.51 1.21 -33.19
C VAL A 32 12.85 1.61 -32.59
N TYR A 33 12.91 1.68 -31.26
CA TYR A 33 14.15 1.71 -30.49
C TYR A 33 14.26 0.43 -29.68
N ILE A 34 15.43 -0.20 -29.70
CA ILE A 34 15.74 -1.38 -28.89
C ILE A 34 17.12 -1.20 -28.25
N ASP A 35 17.20 -1.42 -26.94
CA ASP A 35 18.44 -1.26 -26.20
C ASP A 35 19.18 -2.59 -25.97
N ARG A 36 20.43 -2.49 -25.51
CA ARG A 36 21.40 -3.57 -25.36
C ARG A 36 20.84 -4.79 -24.63
N GLY A 37 21.23 -5.97 -25.10
CA GLY A 37 20.86 -7.24 -24.50
C GLY A 37 19.43 -7.68 -24.74
N SER A 38 18.56 -6.82 -25.27
CA SER A 38 17.21 -7.19 -25.66
C SER A 38 17.20 -7.91 -27.00
N TYR A 39 16.23 -8.80 -27.17
CA TYR A 39 16.03 -9.56 -28.39
C TYR A 39 14.55 -9.79 -28.66
N ILE A 40 14.22 -10.02 -29.93
CA ILE A 40 12.86 -10.21 -30.40
C ILE A 40 12.87 -11.39 -31.37
N VAL A 41 12.11 -12.43 -31.07
CA VAL A 41 11.93 -13.55 -32.00
C VAL A 41 10.66 -13.29 -32.78
N ASP A 42 10.74 -12.99 -34.08
CA ASP A 42 9.61 -12.87 -35.01
C ASP A 42 8.32 -12.22 -34.46
N ALA A 43 8.37 -10.92 -34.19
CA ALA A 43 7.21 -10.12 -33.80
C ALA A 43 6.76 -9.19 -34.93
N CYS A 44 5.54 -8.67 -34.84
CA CYS A 44 5.01 -7.70 -35.81
C CYS A 44 4.51 -6.45 -35.11
N MET A 45 4.95 -5.29 -35.62
CA MET A 45 4.32 -4.00 -35.31
C MET A 45 3.35 -3.66 -36.44
N GLU A 46 2.08 -3.51 -36.07
CA GLU A 46 0.99 -3.16 -36.95
C GLU A 46 0.54 -1.73 -36.65
N THR A 47 0.17 -1.01 -37.71
CA THR A 47 -0.31 0.37 -37.61
C THR A 47 -1.37 0.65 -38.66
N GLY A 48 -2.26 1.62 -38.35
CA GLY A 48 -3.36 2.05 -39.22
C GLY A 48 -2.93 2.31 -40.67
N ALA A 49 -3.86 2.11 -41.62
CA ALA A 49 -3.59 2.17 -43.05
C ALA A 49 -3.22 3.57 -43.57
N ASP A 50 -3.57 4.62 -42.82
CA ASP A 50 -3.37 6.03 -43.16
C ASP A 50 -2.25 6.64 -42.30
N MET A 51 -1.01 6.17 -42.46
CA MET A 51 0.14 6.89 -41.87
C MET A 51 0.39 8.16 -42.66
N ARG A 52 -0.31 9.23 -42.29
CA ARG A 52 -0.33 10.52 -42.98
C ARG A 52 0.98 11.31 -42.85
N GLY A 53 2.05 10.69 -42.35
CA GLY A 53 3.31 11.36 -42.02
C GLY A 53 3.27 12.18 -40.73
N ASP A 54 2.25 11.96 -39.88
CA ASP A 54 2.04 12.69 -38.62
C ASP A 54 2.79 12.08 -37.41
N GLY A 55 3.46 10.94 -37.62
CA GLY A 55 4.43 10.37 -36.69
C GLY A 55 3.85 9.82 -35.38
N VAL A 56 2.59 9.38 -35.36
CA VAL A 56 1.94 8.88 -34.14
C VAL A 56 2.59 7.60 -33.60
N CYS A 57 3.24 6.78 -34.44
CA CYS A 57 3.67 5.44 -34.05
C CYS A 57 5.10 5.39 -33.47
N SER A 58 5.28 4.72 -32.33
CA SER A 58 6.61 4.47 -31.75
C SER A 58 6.59 3.21 -30.86
N LEU A 59 7.60 2.35 -31.02
CA LEU A 59 7.87 1.22 -30.13
C LEU A 59 9.26 1.40 -29.50
N GLN A 60 9.34 1.35 -28.18
CA GLN A 60 10.61 1.40 -27.47
C GLN A 60 10.76 0.19 -26.55
N ILE A 61 11.95 -0.40 -26.55
CA ILE A 61 12.27 -1.59 -25.78
C ILE A 61 13.55 -1.31 -24.99
N GLY A 62 13.44 -1.38 -23.67
CA GLY A 62 14.54 -1.23 -22.73
C GLY A 62 15.58 -2.33 -22.84
N ARG A 63 16.47 -2.42 -21.85
CA ARG A 63 17.62 -3.32 -21.85
C ARG A 63 17.26 -4.71 -21.34
N PHE A 64 17.94 -5.73 -21.87
CA PHE A 64 17.84 -7.13 -21.41
C PHE A 64 16.42 -7.74 -21.43
N SER A 65 15.53 -7.22 -22.26
CA SER A 65 14.16 -7.69 -22.42
C SER A 65 14.06 -8.81 -23.46
N SER A 66 13.27 -9.83 -23.13
CA SER A 66 13.12 -11.08 -23.89
C SER A 66 11.72 -11.16 -24.49
N LEU A 67 11.62 -11.03 -25.81
CA LEU A 67 10.35 -11.02 -26.54
C LEU A 67 10.22 -12.29 -27.39
N ALA A 68 9.21 -13.10 -27.09
CA ALA A 68 8.93 -14.36 -27.79
C ALA A 68 8.26 -14.16 -29.17
N GLU A 69 8.04 -15.28 -29.87
CA GLU A 69 7.40 -15.31 -31.19
C GLU A 69 5.95 -14.82 -31.22
N ASN A 70 5.56 -14.29 -32.39
CA ASN A 70 4.18 -13.95 -32.74
C ASN A 70 3.55 -12.87 -31.84
N ILE A 71 4.37 -12.00 -31.25
CA ILE A 71 3.88 -10.82 -30.53
C ILE A 71 3.36 -9.81 -31.55
N ARG A 72 2.22 -9.17 -31.23
CA ARG A 72 1.65 -8.08 -32.02
C ARG A 72 1.64 -6.76 -31.24
N PHE A 73 2.32 -5.77 -31.77
CA PHE A 73 2.29 -4.39 -31.29
C PHE A 73 1.31 -3.60 -32.16
N LEU A 74 0.22 -3.12 -31.58
CA LEU A 74 -0.83 -2.41 -32.30
C LEU A 74 -0.78 -0.92 -31.96
N THR A 75 -0.30 -0.08 -32.88
CA THR A 75 -0.21 1.37 -32.69
C THR A 75 -1.13 2.08 -33.69
N ASP A 76 -1.98 3.00 -33.22
CA ASP A 76 -2.88 3.80 -34.08
C ASP A 76 -3.78 2.95 -35.01
N ILE A 77 -4.40 1.89 -34.46
CA ILE A 77 -5.31 0.99 -35.18
C ILE A 77 -6.80 1.23 -34.79
N ASP A 78 -7.06 2.03 -33.76
CA ASP A 78 -8.42 2.27 -33.29
C ASP A 78 -9.27 3.01 -34.34
N HIS A 79 -10.51 2.55 -34.52
CA HIS A 79 -11.50 3.19 -35.37
C HIS A 79 -12.50 4.01 -34.55
N ASP A 80 -13.08 5.05 -35.15
CA ASP A 80 -14.07 5.89 -34.50
C ASP A 80 -15.41 5.16 -34.37
N ILE A 81 -15.64 4.47 -33.25
CA ILE A 81 -16.86 3.70 -32.99
C ILE A 81 -18.10 4.57 -32.76
N ASP A 82 -17.94 5.86 -32.49
CA ASP A 82 -19.04 6.82 -32.26
C ASP A 82 -19.53 7.46 -33.57
N SER A 83 -18.96 7.07 -34.71
CA SER A 83 -19.43 7.48 -36.03
C SER A 83 -20.61 6.65 -36.54
N VAL A 84 -21.50 7.31 -37.29
CA VAL A 84 -22.74 6.72 -37.85
C VAL A 84 -22.44 5.53 -38.78
N PHE A 85 -21.26 5.51 -39.40
CA PHE A 85 -20.80 4.42 -40.25
C PHE A 85 -19.30 4.19 -40.04
N GLN A 86 -18.87 2.93 -40.15
CA GLN A 86 -17.48 2.50 -39.92
C GLN A 86 -16.71 2.14 -41.21
N GLY A 87 -17.44 1.90 -42.31
CA GLY A 87 -16.85 1.50 -43.59
C GLY A 87 -16.48 2.69 -44.48
N GLU A 88 -15.84 2.40 -45.62
CA GLU A 88 -15.61 3.40 -46.66
C GLU A 88 -16.84 3.50 -47.57
N ILE A 89 -17.41 4.71 -47.68
CA ILE A 89 -18.49 5.01 -48.63
C ILE A 89 -17.91 5.88 -49.73
N GLU A 90 -18.01 5.45 -50.99
CA GLU A 90 -17.50 6.20 -52.13
C GLU A 90 -18.06 7.63 -52.15
N GLY A 91 -17.17 8.62 -52.23
CA GLY A 91 -17.53 10.04 -52.22
C GLY A 91 -17.80 10.65 -50.84
N ILE A 92 -17.87 9.85 -49.76
CA ILE A 92 -18.04 10.33 -48.38
C ILE A 92 -16.75 10.03 -47.60
N LYS A 93 -15.93 11.06 -47.39
CA LYS A 93 -14.79 10.95 -46.49
C LYS A 93 -15.28 10.97 -45.04
N ASN A 94 -14.83 10.03 -44.23
CA ASN A 94 -14.94 10.17 -42.77
C ASN A 94 -13.92 11.24 -42.35
N ILE A 95 -14.38 12.46 -42.10
CA ILE A 95 -13.54 13.63 -41.82
C ILE A 95 -13.50 13.85 -40.31
N GLY A 96 -12.67 13.08 -39.61
CA GLY A 96 -12.36 13.32 -38.21
C GLY A 96 -12.11 12.05 -37.41
N TYR A 97 -11.09 12.06 -36.57
CA TYR A 97 -10.91 11.08 -35.50
C TYR A 97 -11.55 11.67 -34.25
N LYS A 98 -12.71 11.15 -33.83
CA LYS A 98 -13.34 11.58 -32.57
C LYS A 98 -12.70 10.95 -31.33
N HIS A 99 -11.92 9.89 -31.52
CA HIS A 99 -11.25 9.16 -30.44
C HIS A 99 -9.76 9.42 -30.43
N ARG A 100 -9.18 9.23 -29.24
CA ARG A 100 -7.75 9.33 -28.99
C ARG A 100 -6.99 8.30 -29.84
N ARG A 101 -5.98 8.79 -30.55
CA ARG A 101 -5.05 7.98 -31.33
C ARG A 101 -3.88 7.58 -30.45
N LYS A 102 -3.69 6.28 -30.28
CA LYS A 102 -2.76 5.67 -29.32
C LYS A 102 -1.51 5.17 -30.01
N GLY A 103 -0.42 5.88 -29.84
CA GLY A 103 0.71 5.82 -30.73
C GLY A 103 1.95 5.12 -30.19
N GLN A 104 2.14 5.13 -28.87
CA GLN A 104 3.41 4.70 -28.27
C GLN A 104 3.27 3.42 -27.45
N ILE A 105 4.22 2.51 -27.60
CA ILE A 105 4.40 1.35 -26.71
C ILE A 105 5.81 1.43 -26.14
N ILE A 106 5.93 1.40 -24.83
CA ILE A 106 7.22 1.40 -24.13
C ILE A 106 7.32 0.13 -23.30
N ILE A 107 8.35 -0.67 -23.54
CA ILE A 107 8.69 -1.84 -22.75
C ILE A 107 9.93 -1.48 -21.92
N GLY A 108 9.84 -1.68 -20.61
CA GLY A 108 10.93 -1.47 -19.68
C GLY A 108 12.10 -2.44 -19.87
N ASN A 109 12.96 -2.44 -18.87
CA ASN A 109 14.14 -3.29 -18.78
C ASN A 109 13.78 -4.66 -18.18
N ASP A 110 14.54 -5.71 -18.47
CA ASP A 110 14.33 -7.08 -17.92
C ASP A 110 12.89 -7.62 -18.07
N CYS A 111 12.18 -7.21 -19.13
CA CYS A 111 10.81 -7.66 -19.35
C CYS A 111 10.80 -9.00 -20.08
N TRP A 112 9.82 -9.86 -19.77
CA TRP A 112 9.55 -11.06 -20.55
C TRP A 112 8.16 -11.02 -21.17
N ILE A 113 8.09 -11.02 -22.50
CA ILE A 113 6.84 -11.01 -23.25
C ILE A 113 6.62 -12.38 -23.89
N GLY A 114 5.59 -13.06 -23.43
CA GLY A 114 5.26 -14.42 -23.85
C GLY A 114 4.68 -14.50 -25.26
N TYR A 115 4.73 -15.71 -25.81
CA TYR A 115 4.28 -16.04 -27.17
C TYR A 115 2.86 -15.51 -27.46
N GLY A 116 2.66 -14.88 -28.62
CA GLY A 116 1.32 -14.51 -29.08
C GLY A 116 0.67 -13.36 -28.30
N ALA A 117 1.39 -12.65 -27.43
CA ALA A 117 0.85 -11.50 -26.72
C ALA A 117 0.50 -10.35 -27.68
N VAL A 118 -0.56 -9.61 -27.36
CA VAL A 118 -0.99 -8.42 -28.10
C VAL A 118 -0.86 -7.21 -27.19
N ILE A 119 -0.16 -6.18 -27.64
CA ILE A 119 0.09 -4.96 -26.87
C ILE A 119 -0.49 -3.79 -27.66
N ILE A 120 -1.48 -3.10 -27.08
CA ILE A 120 -2.16 -1.96 -27.69
C ILE A 120 -1.46 -0.67 -27.27
N GLY A 121 -1.34 0.30 -28.17
CA GLY A 121 -0.69 1.59 -27.94
C GLY A 121 -1.17 2.38 -26.71
N SER A 122 -0.38 3.37 -26.34
CA SER A 122 -0.45 4.15 -25.09
C SER A 122 -0.27 3.29 -23.83
N VAL A 123 0.74 2.43 -23.85
CA VAL A 123 1.08 1.58 -22.70
C VAL A 123 2.57 1.55 -22.40
N TYR A 124 2.87 1.56 -21.10
CA TYR A 124 4.18 1.27 -20.53
C TYR A 124 4.14 -0.07 -19.80
N ILE A 125 5.06 -0.97 -20.14
CA ILE A 125 5.30 -2.23 -19.43
C ILE A 125 6.50 -2.02 -18.51
N GLY A 126 6.26 -2.02 -17.19
CA GLY A 126 7.24 -1.71 -16.16
C GLY A 126 8.45 -2.63 -16.13
N ASP A 127 9.57 -2.13 -15.60
CA ASP A 127 10.82 -2.90 -15.49
C ASP A 127 10.58 -4.24 -14.76
N GLY A 128 11.17 -5.31 -15.28
CA GLY A 128 11.01 -6.66 -14.74
C GLY A 128 9.63 -7.28 -14.97
N ALA A 129 8.68 -6.63 -15.64
CA ALA A 129 7.33 -7.17 -15.80
C ALA A 129 7.30 -8.39 -16.75
N VAL A 130 6.30 -9.24 -16.54
CA VAL A 130 6.05 -10.44 -17.34
C VAL A 130 4.66 -10.38 -17.94
N VAL A 131 4.58 -10.52 -19.26
CA VAL A 131 3.32 -10.66 -19.99
C VAL A 131 3.17 -12.11 -20.41
N ALA A 132 2.16 -12.80 -19.88
CA ALA A 132 1.92 -14.20 -20.20
C ALA A 132 1.54 -14.40 -21.69
N ALA A 133 1.76 -15.62 -22.19
CA ALA A 133 1.42 -15.99 -23.56
C ALA A 133 -0.07 -15.73 -23.87
N GLY A 134 -0.34 -15.14 -25.04
CA GLY A 134 -1.69 -14.81 -25.52
C GLY A 134 -2.40 -13.68 -24.76
N ALA A 135 -1.73 -12.98 -23.84
CA ALA A 135 -2.34 -11.88 -23.11
C ALA A 135 -2.56 -10.66 -24.01
N VAL A 136 -3.62 -9.87 -23.73
CA VAL A 136 -3.93 -8.62 -24.44
C VAL A 136 -3.77 -7.43 -23.50
N VAL A 137 -2.63 -6.74 -23.63
CA VAL A 137 -2.25 -5.60 -22.81
C VAL A 137 -2.90 -4.33 -23.36
N THR A 138 -3.75 -3.72 -22.54
CA THR A 138 -4.55 -2.52 -22.88
C THR A 138 -4.28 -1.34 -21.95
N LYS A 139 -3.44 -1.53 -20.92
CA LYS A 139 -3.10 -0.57 -19.87
C LYS A 139 -1.65 -0.78 -19.43
N ASN A 140 -1.08 0.22 -18.75
CA ASN A 140 0.25 0.11 -18.16
C ASN A 140 0.35 -1.10 -17.22
N VAL A 141 1.51 -1.75 -17.22
CA VAL A 141 1.85 -2.89 -16.35
C VAL A 141 2.85 -2.41 -15.30
N PRO A 142 2.59 -2.57 -13.99
CA PRO A 142 3.54 -2.16 -12.96
C PRO A 142 4.87 -2.93 -13.04
N PRO A 143 5.98 -2.37 -12.53
CA PRO A 143 7.24 -3.09 -12.43
C PRO A 143 7.09 -4.44 -11.73
N TYR A 144 7.81 -5.44 -12.23
CA TYR A 144 7.83 -6.82 -11.72
C TYR A 144 6.47 -7.52 -11.62
N ALA A 145 5.40 -6.95 -12.16
CA ALA A 145 4.09 -7.58 -12.21
C ALA A 145 4.05 -8.69 -13.27
N ILE A 146 3.28 -9.75 -12.99
CA ILE A 146 2.95 -10.80 -13.96
C ILE A 146 1.51 -10.60 -14.39
N VAL A 147 1.29 -10.32 -15.68
CA VAL A 147 -0.05 -10.10 -16.24
C VAL A 147 -0.47 -11.21 -17.20
N ALA A 148 -1.76 -11.55 -17.17
CA ALA A 148 -2.35 -12.54 -18.08
C ALA A 148 -3.81 -12.21 -18.41
N GLY A 149 -4.32 -12.76 -19.51
CA GLY A 149 -5.72 -12.66 -19.91
C GLY A 149 -6.02 -11.62 -20.99
N ASN A 150 -7.30 -11.49 -21.35
CA ASN A 150 -7.82 -10.51 -22.31
C ASN A 150 -9.11 -9.87 -21.74
N PRO A 151 -9.06 -8.62 -21.24
CA PRO A 151 -7.86 -7.80 -21.09
C PRO A 151 -6.91 -8.36 -20.03
N ALA A 152 -5.60 -8.13 -20.21
CA ALA A 152 -4.58 -8.56 -19.27
C ALA A 152 -4.77 -7.91 -17.90
N LYS A 153 -4.65 -8.70 -16.83
CA LYS A 153 -4.72 -8.25 -15.44
C LYS A 153 -3.52 -8.77 -14.66
N VAL A 154 -3.12 -8.05 -13.62
CA VAL A 154 -2.10 -8.51 -12.66
C VAL A 154 -2.59 -9.79 -11.99
N VAL A 155 -1.82 -10.87 -12.15
CA VAL A 155 -2.05 -12.16 -11.51
C VAL A 155 -1.36 -12.21 -10.16
N ARG A 156 -0.10 -11.76 -10.13
CA ARG A 156 0.76 -11.62 -8.95
C ARG A 156 1.99 -10.80 -9.32
N TYR A 157 2.82 -10.47 -8.34
CA TYR A 157 4.15 -9.93 -8.57
C TYR A 157 5.21 -11.05 -8.59
N ARG A 158 6.37 -10.78 -9.22
CA ARG A 158 7.53 -11.69 -9.21
C ARG A 158 8.10 -11.84 -7.80
N PHE A 159 8.12 -10.74 -7.03
CA PHE A 159 8.70 -10.62 -5.69
C PHE A 159 7.79 -9.79 -4.76
N ASP A 160 8.13 -9.69 -3.48
CA ASP A 160 7.50 -8.76 -2.53
C ASP A 160 7.87 -7.30 -2.79
N GLU A 161 7.15 -6.38 -2.16
CA GLU A 161 7.26 -4.94 -2.38
C GLU A 161 8.63 -4.36 -2.02
N GLU A 162 9.22 -4.78 -0.89
CA GLU A 162 10.55 -4.33 -0.45
C GLU A 162 11.65 -4.77 -1.44
N THR A 163 11.54 -6.00 -1.93
CA THR A 163 12.46 -6.53 -2.96
C THR A 163 12.29 -5.78 -4.28
N ILE A 164 11.06 -5.45 -4.69
CA ILE A 164 10.78 -4.69 -5.91
C ILE A 164 11.36 -3.28 -5.81
N ASP A 165 11.11 -2.56 -4.71
CA ASP A 165 11.67 -1.21 -4.50
C ASP A 165 13.21 -1.24 -4.53
N SER A 166 13.81 -2.20 -3.83
CA SER A 166 15.25 -2.41 -3.85
C SER A 166 15.79 -2.63 -5.26
N LEU A 167 15.14 -3.47 -6.08
CA LEU A 167 15.57 -3.72 -7.47
C LEU A 167 15.40 -2.49 -8.37
N MET A 168 14.29 -1.77 -8.22
CA MET A 168 14.02 -0.52 -8.95
C MET A 168 15.03 0.59 -8.62
N ARG A 169 15.62 0.57 -7.42
CA ARG A 169 16.71 1.47 -7.02
C ARG A 169 18.09 0.95 -7.43
N ILE A 170 18.31 -0.37 -7.42
CA ILE A 170 19.59 -0.98 -7.84
C ILE A 170 19.84 -0.78 -9.34
N ARG A 171 18.78 -0.85 -10.17
CA ARG A 171 18.83 -0.62 -11.64
C ARG A 171 20.00 -1.33 -12.32
N TRP A 172 20.18 -2.61 -12.01
CA TRP A 172 21.36 -3.38 -12.44
C TRP A 172 21.56 -3.39 -13.97
N TRP A 173 20.48 -3.20 -14.74
CA TRP A 173 20.52 -3.07 -16.21
C TRP A 173 21.29 -1.82 -16.69
N GLU A 174 21.61 -0.89 -15.80
CA GLU A 174 22.43 0.30 -16.10
C GLU A 174 23.92 0.07 -15.93
N CYS A 175 24.33 -1.00 -15.25
CA CYS A 175 25.73 -1.34 -15.09
C CYS A 175 26.47 -1.38 -16.44
N PRO A 176 27.69 -0.81 -16.55
CA PRO A 176 28.48 -0.88 -17.78
C PRO A 176 28.67 -2.32 -18.26
N ALA A 177 28.80 -2.51 -19.58
CA ALA A 177 28.87 -3.83 -20.19
C ALA A 177 30.07 -4.66 -19.68
N GLU A 178 31.14 -3.98 -19.26
CA GLU A 178 32.35 -4.58 -18.70
C GLU A 178 32.16 -5.05 -17.24
N VAL A 179 31.20 -4.46 -16.52
CA VAL A 179 30.93 -4.74 -15.10
C VAL A 179 29.99 -5.93 -14.95
N LEU A 180 28.97 -6.07 -15.80
CA LEU A 180 27.97 -7.14 -15.70
C LEU A 180 28.54 -8.57 -15.58
N PRO A 181 29.58 -8.97 -16.35
CA PRO A 181 30.19 -10.29 -16.18
C PRO A 181 30.76 -10.55 -14.78
N THR A 182 31.23 -9.51 -14.10
CA THR A 182 31.77 -9.62 -12.73
C THR A 182 30.67 -9.87 -11.69
N MET A 183 29.42 -9.55 -12.03
CA MET A 183 28.23 -9.78 -11.21
C MET A 183 27.53 -11.11 -11.54
N SER A 184 28.08 -11.95 -12.43
CA SER A 184 27.41 -13.16 -12.96
C SER A 184 26.88 -14.09 -11.86
N GLU A 185 27.67 -14.37 -10.82
CA GLU A 185 27.25 -15.27 -9.74
C GLU A 185 26.10 -14.67 -8.93
N ASP A 186 26.11 -13.36 -8.69
CA ASP A 186 25.06 -12.70 -7.95
C ASP A 186 23.76 -12.59 -8.76
N LEU A 187 23.85 -12.29 -10.07
CA LEU A 187 22.69 -12.19 -10.98
C LEU A 187 21.97 -13.54 -11.18
N LYS A 188 22.70 -14.66 -11.00
CA LYS A 188 22.13 -16.02 -11.06
C LYS A 188 21.72 -16.56 -9.69
N GLY A 189 22.09 -15.84 -8.62
CA GLY A 189 21.90 -16.25 -7.24
C GLY A 189 20.49 -15.96 -6.71
N ASP A 190 20.37 -16.01 -5.39
CA ASP A 190 19.12 -15.67 -4.69
C ASP A 190 18.84 -14.16 -4.73
N ILE A 191 17.58 -13.79 -4.93
CA ILE A 191 17.18 -12.38 -5.10
C ILE A 191 17.33 -11.56 -3.82
N TYR A 192 17.15 -12.18 -2.64
CA TYR A 192 17.30 -11.50 -1.36
C TYR A 192 18.78 -11.26 -1.04
N ASP A 193 19.65 -12.21 -1.37
CA ASP A 193 21.10 -12.00 -1.25
C ASP A 193 21.60 -10.90 -2.20
N PHE A 194 21.07 -10.88 -3.43
CA PHE A 194 21.38 -9.83 -4.41
C PHE A 194 20.96 -8.44 -3.91
N THR A 195 19.70 -8.28 -3.50
CA THR A 195 19.19 -6.99 -2.99
C THR A 195 19.89 -6.58 -1.70
N LYS A 196 20.20 -7.50 -0.79
CA LYS A 196 20.98 -7.21 0.42
C LYS A 196 22.41 -6.75 0.13
N LYS A 197 23.05 -7.31 -0.91
CA LYS A 197 24.43 -6.97 -1.30
C LYS A 197 24.50 -5.61 -1.99
N TYR A 198 23.59 -5.35 -2.94
CA TYR A 198 23.63 -4.16 -3.78
C TYR A 198 22.75 -3.01 -3.27
N GLY A 199 21.73 -3.29 -2.46
CA GLY A 199 20.82 -2.30 -1.88
C GLY A 199 21.47 -1.40 -0.83
N LYS A 200 22.53 -1.86 -0.14
CA LYS A 200 23.24 -1.06 0.89
C LYS A 200 24.02 0.13 0.36
N ASN A 201 24.28 0.18 -0.95
CA ASN A 201 24.99 1.28 -1.61
C ASN A 201 24.03 2.20 -2.40
N ILE A 202 22.72 2.02 -2.23
CA ILE A 202 21.74 2.98 -2.73
C ILE A 202 21.98 4.28 -1.97
N ARG A 203 22.49 5.31 -2.65
CA ARG A 203 22.49 6.66 -2.08
C ARG A 203 21.04 7.01 -1.74
N ASN A 204 20.75 7.29 -0.48
CA ASN A 204 19.53 8.02 -0.11
C ASN A 204 19.63 9.43 -0.72
N LYS A 205 19.34 9.56 -2.02
CA LYS A 205 19.23 10.86 -2.71
C LYS A 205 18.04 11.67 -2.20
N GLU A 206 17.08 11.05 -1.50
CA GLU A 206 16.00 11.75 -0.78
C GLU A 206 16.55 12.78 0.23
N ALA A 207 17.79 12.63 0.72
CA ALA A 207 18.43 13.60 1.62
C ALA A 207 19.14 14.77 0.91
N ASP A 208 19.39 14.69 -0.41
CA ASP A 208 20.03 15.76 -1.20
C ASP A 208 19.02 16.69 -1.91
N VAL A 209 17.72 16.48 -1.68
CA VAL A 209 16.62 17.29 -2.26
C VAL A 209 16.62 18.74 -1.75
N ASN A 210 17.33 19.02 -0.66
CA ASN A 210 17.46 20.37 -0.10
C ASN A 210 18.37 21.32 -0.89
N GLY A 211 18.88 20.89 -2.05
CA GLY A 211 19.57 21.77 -2.99
C GLY A 211 19.34 21.35 -4.43
N SER A 212 18.23 21.76 -5.05
CA SER A 212 18.06 21.64 -6.51
C SER A 212 17.70 22.99 -7.16
N PRO A 213 18.24 23.31 -8.36
CA PRO A 213 18.31 24.66 -8.92
C PRO A 213 17.03 25.12 -9.65
N VAL A 214 15.97 24.31 -9.65
CA VAL A 214 14.75 24.58 -10.41
C VAL A 214 13.75 25.27 -9.49
N ALA A 215 13.58 26.58 -9.67
CA ALA A 215 12.47 27.30 -9.07
C ALA A 215 11.16 26.76 -9.68
N ILE A 216 10.49 25.85 -8.97
CA ILE A 216 9.09 25.48 -9.23
C ILE A 216 8.28 26.74 -8.94
N MET A 217 7.72 27.37 -9.96
CA MET A 217 7.09 28.69 -9.85
C MET A 217 5.60 28.63 -9.47
N GLY A 218 5.07 27.44 -9.19
CA GLY A 218 3.71 27.25 -8.68
C GLY A 218 3.67 26.11 -7.67
N GLU A 219 3.50 26.45 -6.40
CA GLU A 219 3.43 25.45 -5.32
C GLU A 219 2.14 24.58 -5.37
N ASP A 220 1.14 24.95 -6.21
CA ASP A 220 -0.21 24.33 -6.22
C ASP A 220 -0.75 23.92 -7.62
N ILE A 221 0.09 23.84 -8.66
CA ILE A 221 -0.35 23.52 -10.04
C ILE A 221 0.36 22.27 -10.60
N PRO A 222 -0.31 21.45 -11.44
CA PRO A 222 0.28 20.23 -11.99
C PRO A 222 1.49 20.53 -12.87
N ILE A 223 2.58 19.82 -12.61
CA ILE A 223 3.87 19.96 -13.30
C ILE A 223 4.03 18.80 -14.29
N TYR A 224 4.20 19.15 -15.56
CA TYR A 224 4.48 18.23 -16.65
C TYR A 224 5.95 18.36 -17.04
N LEU A 225 6.73 17.30 -16.84
CA LEU A 225 8.10 17.21 -17.31
C LEU A 225 8.13 16.62 -18.73
N TYR A 226 8.84 17.29 -19.64
CA TYR A 226 9.05 16.81 -20.99
C TYR A 226 10.52 17.00 -21.39
N ILE A 227 11.16 15.96 -21.93
CA ILE A 227 12.49 16.08 -22.55
C ILE A 227 12.32 16.26 -24.05
N ALA A 228 12.74 17.41 -24.55
CA ALA A 228 12.55 17.80 -25.96
C ALA A 228 13.41 16.94 -26.89
N ASP A 229 12.76 16.25 -27.83
CA ASP A 229 13.39 15.45 -28.89
C ASP A 229 13.82 16.31 -30.10
N TRP A 230 14.46 17.46 -29.84
CA TRP A 230 14.78 18.47 -30.87
C TRP A 230 15.80 17.98 -31.90
N LYS A 231 16.56 16.91 -31.58
CA LYS A 231 17.51 16.26 -32.50
C LYS A 231 16.81 15.34 -33.50
N GLU A 232 15.56 14.95 -33.25
CA GLU A 232 14.81 14.05 -34.10
C GLU A 232 14.14 14.77 -35.28
N GLU A 233 14.25 14.19 -36.47
CA GLU A 233 13.57 14.69 -37.69
C GLU A 233 12.05 14.68 -37.51
N TYR A 234 11.55 13.64 -36.83
CA TYR A 234 10.16 13.51 -36.41
C TYR A 234 10.12 13.78 -34.90
N CYS A 235 10.27 15.05 -34.51
CA CYS A 235 10.18 15.49 -33.13
C CYS A 235 8.72 15.63 -32.66
N THR A 236 8.49 15.54 -31.35
CA THR A 236 7.20 15.70 -30.68
C THR A 236 7.06 17.08 -30.04
N TYR A 237 8.16 17.79 -29.77
CA TYR A 237 8.11 19.05 -29.02
C TYR A 237 7.16 20.11 -29.59
N PRO A 238 7.02 20.31 -30.92
CA PRO A 238 6.10 21.34 -31.43
C PRO A 238 4.65 21.03 -31.10
N LYS A 239 4.28 19.76 -31.21
CA LYS A 239 2.93 19.28 -30.89
C LYS A 239 2.66 19.38 -29.39
N VAL A 240 3.61 18.95 -28.55
CA VAL A 240 3.46 19.02 -27.09
C VAL A 240 3.25 20.47 -26.64
N ILE A 241 4.02 21.42 -27.18
CA ILE A 241 3.86 22.85 -26.89
C ILE A 241 2.50 23.36 -27.39
N GLU A 242 2.14 23.09 -28.65
CA GLU A 242 0.86 23.51 -29.23
C GLU A 242 -0.33 23.01 -28.39
N GLU A 243 -0.35 21.72 -28.08
CA GLU A 243 -1.44 21.12 -27.32
C GLU A 243 -1.45 21.60 -25.86
N PHE A 244 -0.29 21.81 -25.23
CA PHE A 244 -0.23 22.36 -23.87
C PHE A 244 -0.83 23.76 -23.85
N CYS A 245 -0.40 24.66 -24.75
CA CYS A 245 -0.92 26.03 -24.84
C CYS A 245 -2.41 26.12 -25.22
N ARG A 246 -2.96 25.08 -25.87
CA ARG A 246 -4.39 24.98 -26.17
C ARG A 246 -5.21 24.41 -25.02
N THR A 247 -4.63 23.51 -24.25
CA THR A 247 -5.32 22.77 -23.18
C THR A 247 -5.30 23.54 -21.87
N PHE A 248 -4.18 24.18 -21.56
CA PHE A 248 -3.97 24.93 -20.33
C PHE A 248 -3.82 26.41 -20.65
N ASP A 249 -4.50 27.24 -19.87
CA ASP A 249 -4.44 28.70 -19.95
C ASP A 249 -4.47 29.26 -18.51
N ASN A 250 -4.26 30.56 -18.33
CA ASN A 250 -4.27 31.21 -17.01
C ASN A 250 -3.38 30.51 -15.96
N ARG A 251 -2.26 29.92 -16.40
CA ARG A 251 -1.30 29.19 -15.54
C ARG A 251 -1.90 28.02 -14.75
N GLU A 252 -2.91 27.34 -15.28
CA GLU A 252 -3.53 26.16 -14.64
C GLU A 252 -2.60 24.94 -14.50
N ALA A 253 -1.49 24.91 -15.24
CA ALA A 253 -0.47 23.88 -15.22
C ALA A 253 0.91 24.48 -15.59
N GLN A 254 1.99 23.79 -15.20
CA GLN A 254 3.35 24.12 -15.61
C GLN A 254 3.89 23.05 -16.56
N LEU A 255 4.43 23.46 -17.72
CA LEU A 255 5.24 22.59 -18.58
C LEU A 255 6.73 22.90 -18.36
N VAL A 256 7.48 21.93 -17.86
CA VAL A 256 8.94 22.00 -17.73
C VAL A 256 9.55 21.23 -18.90
N ILE A 257 10.25 21.95 -19.77
CA ILE A 257 10.91 21.40 -20.95
C ILE A 257 12.42 21.35 -20.70
N LEU A 258 12.97 20.14 -20.59
CA LEU A 258 14.41 19.92 -20.58
C LEU A 258 14.93 19.80 -22.02
N VAL A 259 15.93 20.61 -22.36
CA VAL A 259 16.64 20.56 -23.65
C VAL A 259 17.91 19.72 -23.48
N PRO A 260 17.95 18.48 -24.00
CA PRO A 260 19.14 17.64 -23.88
C PRO A 260 20.26 18.13 -24.79
N GLY A 261 21.52 17.91 -24.39
CA GLY A 261 22.69 18.16 -25.23
C GLY A 261 24.01 17.93 -24.50
N ASP A 262 24.97 17.32 -25.21
CA ASP A 262 26.27 16.90 -24.63
C ASP A 262 27.24 18.09 -24.47
N SER A 263 26.99 19.16 -25.23
CA SER A 263 27.76 20.41 -25.19
C SER A 263 26.85 21.62 -25.03
N GLU A 264 27.43 22.73 -24.54
CA GLU A 264 26.74 24.01 -24.43
C GLU A 264 26.21 24.50 -25.79
N GLU A 265 26.93 24.25 -26.88
CA GLU A 265 26.51 24.64 -28.23
C GLU A 265 25.28 23.86 -28.70
N GLU A 266 25.22 22.56 -28.43
CA GLU A 266 24.05 21.75 -28.73
C GLU A 266 22.82 22.20 -27.94
N ARG A 267 22.99 22.44 -26.63
CA ARG A 267 21.88 22.89 -25.77
C ARG A 267 21.36 24.25 -26.20
N ARG A 268 22.26 25.21 -26.47
CA ARG A 268 21.87 26.52 -27.02
C ARG A 268 21.07 26.38 -28.31
N ARG A 269 21.50 25.52 -29.23
CA ARG A 269 20.78 25.26 -30.49
C ARG A 269 19.40 24.64 -30.25
N GLY A 270 19.30 23.67 -29.35
CA GLY A 270 18.03 23.08 -28.95
C GLY A 270 17.09 24.12 -28.33
N SER A 271 17.60 24.95 -27.41
CA SER A 271 16.85 26.05 -26.78
C SER A 271 16.36 27.05 -27.82
N GLU A 272 17.19 27.45 -28.79
CA GLU A 272 16.78 28.35 -29.89
C GLU A 272 15.60 27.78 -30.70
N LEU A 273 15.62 26.47 -30.99
CA LEU A 273 14.52 25.80 -31.72
C LEU A 273 13.23 25.72 -30.91
N VAL A 274 13.33 25.32 -29.63
CA VAL A 274 12.17 25.24 -28.73
C VAL A 274 11.58 26.62 -28.48
N MET A 275 12.41 27.64 -28.27
CA MET A 275 11.97 29.03 -28.10
C MET A 275 11.27 29.57 -29.34
N ALA A 276 11.79 29.31 -30.54
CA ALA A 276 11.14 29.72 -31.79
C ALA A 276 9.74 29.11 -31.96
N GLU A 277 9.51 27.92 -31.41
CA GLU A 277 8.18 27.30 -31.38
C GLU A 277 7.26 27.95 -30.33
N LEU A 278 7.78 28.22 -29.13
CA LEU A 278 7.06 28.92 -28.06
C LEU A 278 6.59 30.32 -28.48
N GLU A 279 7.39 31.05 -29.26
CA GLU A 279 7.04 32.39 -29.78
C GLU A 279 5.73 32.42 -30.58
N LYS A 280 5.35 31.31 -31.23
CA LYS A 280 4.08 31.17 -31.96
C LYS A 280 2.86 31.26 -31.04
N TYR A 281 3.04 31.02 -29.74
CA TYR A 281 2.01 31.01 -28.72
C TYR A 281 2.24 32.12 -27.67
N SER A 282 2.93 33.20 -28.03
CA SER A 282 3.25 34.34 -27.16
C SER A 282 2.04 35.05 -26.54
N GLU A 283 0.84 34.87 -27.11
CA GLU A 283 -0.42 35.40 -26.57
C GLU A 283 -1.09 34.46 -25.53
N SER A 284 -0.57 33.25 -25.31
CA SER A 284 -1.07 32.31 -24.30
C SER A 284 -0.55 32.69 -22.90
N ASP A 285 -1.39 32.58 -21.86
CA ASP A 285 -0.96 32.72 -20.46
C ASP A 285 -0.54 31.36 -19.84
N SER A 286 -0.04 30.45 -20.67
CA SER A 286 0.54 29.18 -20.24
C SER A 286 1.84 29.38 -19.46
N LEU A 287 2.04 28.62 -18.38
CA LEU A 287 3.32 28.61 -17.66
C LEU A 287 4.23 27.54 -18.24
N ILE A 288 5.27 27.97 -18.97
CA ILE A 288 6.27 27.07 -19.57
C ILE A 288 7.66 27.50 -19.10
N GLN A 289 8.43 26.54 -18.58
CA GLN A 289 9.81 26.71 -18.16
C GLN A 289 10.72 25.88 -19.07
N LEU A 290 11.74 26.52 -19.62
CA LEU A 290 12.80 25.85 -20.38
C LEU A 290 14.03 25.65 -19.48
N ILE A 291 14.62 24.46 -19.51
CA ILE A 291 15.84 24.10 -18.79
C ILE A 291 16.86 23.59 -19.80
N ASP A 292 18.04 24.21 -19.85
CA ASP A 292 19.16 23.84 -20.73
C ASP A 292 20.50 23.72 -19.98
N ASP A 293 20.41 23.46 -18.67
CA ASP A 293 21.55 23.26 -17.77
C ASP A 293 21.96 21.78 -17.69
N GLN A 294 23.25 21.53 -17.93
CA GLN A 294 23.87 20.20 -17.85
C GLN A 294 23.97 19.65 -16.43
N ALA A 295 23.92 20.52 -15.42
CA ALA A 295 24.01 20.12 -14.01
C ALA A 295 22.71 19.50 -13.48
N VAL A 296 21.61 19.59 -14.23
CA VAL A 296 20.30 19.11 -13.79
C VAL A 296 20.15 17.61 -14.09
N ASP A 297 19.94 16.84 -13.02
CA ASP A 297 19.72 15.39 -13.05
C ASP A 297 18.27 15.07 -13.43
N THR A 298 18.07 14.19 -14.43
CA THR A 298 16.74 13.80 -14.93
C THR A 298 15.87 13.20 -13.83
N GLU A 299 16.46 12.34 -12.99
CA GLU A 299 15.76 11.73 -11.86
C GLU A 299 15.20 12.79 -10.91
N SER A 300 16.02 13.80 -10.57
CA SER A 300 15.63 14.92 -9.72
C SER A 300 14.47 15.73 -10.33
N LEU A 301 14.43 15.91 -11.65
CA LEU A 301 13.29 16.55 -12.32
C LEU A 301 12.02 15.71 -12.22
N VAL A 302 12.12 14.38 -12.39
CA VAL A 302 10.96 13.48 -12.27
C VAL A 302 10.40 13.48 -10.85
N ILE A 303 11.27 13.47 -9.83
CA ILE A 303 10.84 13.59 -8.41
C ILE A 303 10.00 14.84 -8.19
N ASN A 304 10.40 15.95 -8.82
CA ASN A 304 9.78 17.27 -8.70
C ASN A 304 8.66 17.55 -9.73
N SER A 305 8.20 16.55 -10.48
CA SER A 305 7.04 16.68 -11.39
C SER A 305 5.89 15.77 -10.97
N ASP A 306 4.68 16.05 -11.42
CA ASP A 306 3.52 15.16 -11.23
C ASP A 306 3.36 14.17 -12.38
N ASN A 307 3.71 14.65 -13.57
CA ASN A 307 3.53 14.00 -14.83
C ASN A 307 4.84 14.01 -15.62
N ILE A 308 5.05 12.97 -16.42
CA ILE A 308 6.07 12.95 -17.46
C ILE A 308 5.41 12.79 -18.82
N ILE A 309 6.00 13.40 -19.84
CA ILE A 309 5.61 13.27 -21.23
C ILE A 309 6.77 12.60 -21.95
N THR A 310 6.55 11.42 -22.51
CA THR A 310 7.57 10.71 -23.28
C THR A 310 7.69 11.28 -24.69
N SER A 311 8.90 11.27 -25.23
CA SER A 311 9.18 11.65 -26.62
C SER A 311 9.39 10.41 -27.48
N ARG A 312 9.81 10.59 -28.75
CA ARG A 312 10.24 9.47 -29.60
C ARG A 312 11.68 9.01 -29.32
N GLU A 313 12.46 9.79 -28.58
CA GLU A 313 13.85 9.44 -28.28
C GLU A 313 13.95 8.23 -27.33
N GLY A 314 15.07 7.53 -27.41
CA GLY A 314 15.33 6.32 -26.62
C GLY A 314 15.48 6.55 -25.11
N ASN A 315 15.39 7.78 -24.62
CA ASN A 315 15.37 8.11 -23.20
C ASN A 315 13.99 7.91 -22.55
N ALA A 316 12.93 7.65 -23.32
CA ALA A 316 11.60 7.49 -22.76
C ALA A 316 11.48 6.26 -21.84
N VAL A 317 12.26 5.19 -22.09
CA VAL A 317 12.32 4.01 -21.18
C VAL A 317 12.83 4.42 -19.80
N GLU A 318 13.89 5.22 -19.74
CA GLU A 318 14.49 5.70 -18.48
C GLU A 318 13.53 6.61 -17.73
N LEU A 319 12.90 7.56 -18.43
CA LEU A 319 11.87 8.42 -17.86
C LEU A 319 10.71 7.62 -17.27
N CYS A 320 10.19 6.63 -18.00
CA CYS A 320 9.12 5.76 -17.53
C CYS A 320 9.55 4.91 -16.31
N SER A 321 10.81 4.47 -16.26
CA SER A 321 11.38 3.76 -15.12
C SER A 321 11.39 4.64 -13.86
N PHE A 322 11.86 5.89 -13.96
CA PHE A 322 11.79 6.85 -12.86
C PHE A 322 10.34 7.19 -12.49
N ALA A 323 9.46 7.39 -13.46
CA ALA A 323 8.05 7.65 -13.20
C ALA A 323 7.39 6.49 -12.45
N ALA A 324 7.72 5.25 -12.78
CA ALA A 324 7.22 4.08 -12.07
C ALA A 324 7.76 3.98 -10.63
N LEU A 325 9.05 4.27 -10.44
CA LEU A 325 9.68 4.30 -9.11
C LEU A 325 9.05 5.37 -8.19
N TYR A 326 8.81 6.57 -8.72
CA TYR A 326 8.29 7.71 -7.96
C TYR A 326 6.78 7.93 -8.09
N GLY A 327 6.04 6.97 -8.65
CA GLY A 327 4.57 7.00 -8.75
C GLY A 327 4.00 8.13 -9.64
N LYS A 328 4.75 8.59 -10.64
CA LYS A 328 4.36 9.68 -11.54
C LYS A 328 3.49 9.19 -12.70
N GLN A 329 2.63 10.07 -13.22
CA GLN A 329 1.77 9.76 -14.34
C GLN A 329 2.54 9.85 -15.67
N ILE A 330 2.36 8.85 -16.54
CA ILE A 330 3.00 8.79 -17.87
C ILE A 330 2.01 9.22 -18.94
N LEU A 331 2.38 10.24 -19.72
CA LEU A 331 1.70 10.66 -20.95
C LEU A 331 2.62 10.37 -22.15
N PHE A 332 2.03 10.02 -23.28
CA PHE A 332 2.79 9.67 -24.47
C PHE A 332 2.75 10.81 -25.47
N GLY A 333 3.91 11.43 -25.73
CA GLY A 333 4.02 12.58 -26.63
C GLY A 333 3.71 12.24 -28.08
N THR A 334 3.59 10.97 -28.47
CA THR A 334 3.14 10.60 -29.82
C THR A 334 1.61 10.46 -29.94
N ASP A 335 0.88 10.35 -28.83
CA ASP A 335 -0.59 10.26 -28.82
C ASP A 335 -1.26 11.54 -29.33
N ILE A 336 -2.48 11.42 -29.84
CA ILE A 336 -3.29 12.57 -30.27
C ILE A 336 -4.70 12.45 -29.67
N PRO A 337 -5.12 13.35 -28.76
CA PRO A 337 -4.28 14.34 -28.08
C PRO A 337 -3.28 13.69 -27.09
N VAL A 338 -2.18 14.38 -26.80
CA VAL A 338 -1.24 14.12 -25.71
C VAL A 338 -1.94 14.36 -24.38
N PHE A 339 -2.60 15.53 -24.25
CA PHE A 339 -3.35 15.93 -23.05
C PHE A 339 -4.83 15.56 -23.23
N ASP A 340 -5.23 14.44 -22.65
CA ASP A 340 -6.62 14.01 -22.66
C ASP A 340 -7.39 14.74 -21.55
N GLU A 341 -8.34 15.61 -21.92
CA GLU A 341 -9.19 16.36 -20.96
C GLU A 341 -9.92 15.45 -19.96
N ALA A 342 -10.24 14.20 -20.33
CA ALA A 342 -10.84 13.23 -19.41
C ALA A 342 -9.83 12.67 -18.40
N LEU A 343 -8.54 12.58 -18.77
CA LEU A 343 -7.43 12.29 -17.86
C LEU A 343 -7.06 13.50 -16.98
N TYR A 344 -7.24 14.74 -17.46
CA TYR A 344 -7.05 15.97 -16.67
C TYR A 344 -8.20 16.19 -15.66
N LYS A 345 -9.43 15.84 -16.03
CA LYS A 345 -10.56 15.68 -15.10
C LYS A 345 -10.49 14.38 -14.29
N ASN A 346 -9.29 13.85 -14.04
CA ASN A 346 -9.13 12.78 -13.06
C ASN A 346 -9.56 13.31 -11.69
N ARG A 347 -10.69 12.77 -11.20
CA ARG A 347 -11.24 13.04 -9.87
C ARG A 347 -10.18 13.04 -8.77
N LYS A 348 -9.15 12.21 -8.90
CA LYS A 348 -8.06 12.05 -7.93
C LYS A 348 -7.20 13.32 -7.73
N LEU A 349 -6.80 14.01 -8.80
CA LEU A 349 -5.98 15.24 -8.72
C LEU A 349 -6.81 16.46 -8.33
N LYS A 350 -8.07 16.56 -8.79
CA LYS A 350 -9.01 17.59 -8.30
C LYS A 350 -9.30 17.41 -6.81
N LYS A 351 -9.44 16.16 -6.37
CA LYS A 351 -9.66 15.81 -4.97
C LYS A 351 -8.45 16.15 -4.11
N LEU A 352 -7.24 15.80 -4.53
CA LEU A 352 -6.01 16.15 -3.81
C LEU A 352 -5.86 17.67 -3.64
N ARG A 353 -6.01 18.45 -4.72
CA ARG A 353 -5.95 19.92 -4.67
C ARG A 353 -7.01 20.55 -3.76
N ARG A 354 -8.21 19.98 -3.75
CA ARG A 354 -9.28 20.42 -2.84
C ARG A 354 -8.99 20.05 -1.40
N GLU A 355 -8.35 18.92 -1.15
CA GLU A 355 -7.92 18.52 0.19
C GLU A 355 -6.83 19.48 0.71
N GLU A 356 -5.87 19.87 -0.14
CA GLU A 356 -4.85 20.86 0.19
C GLU A 356 -5.45 22.26 0.42
N SER A 357 -6.37 22.68 -0.45
CA SER A 357 -7.09 23.95 -0.28
C SER A 357 -7.90 23.97 1.01
N ALA A 358 -8.62 22.88 1.32
CA ALA A 358 -9.35 22.73 2.57
C ALA A 358 -8.42 22.82 3.79
N ALA A 359 -7.28 22.12 3.76
CA ALA A 359 -6.28 22.18 4.81
C ALA A 359 -5.71 23.60 4.99
N GLY A 360 -5.38 24.30 3.90
CA GLY A 360 -4.93 25.69 3.93
C GLY A 360 -5.97 26.65 4.52
N TYR A 361 -7.26 26.45 4.19
CA TYR A 361 -8.35 27.23 4.80
C TYR A 361 -8.53 26.94 6.28
N ILE A 362 -8.38 25.68 6.73
CA ILE A 362 -8.39 25.30 8.14
C ILE A 362 -7.25 26.00 8.89
N ASN A 363 -6.02 25.91 8.36
CA ASN A 363 -4.83 26.49 8.99
C ASN A 363 -4.88 28.02 9.07
N SER A 364 -5.54 28.67 8.11
CA SER A 364 -5.74 30.13 8.09
C SER A 364 -7.02 30.61 8.78
N GLY A 365 -7.81 29.71 9.37
CA GLY A 365 -9.06 30.04 10.08
C GLY A 365 -10.23 30.45 9.18
N GLN A 366 -10.18 30.14 7.88
CA GLN A 366 -11.23 30.44 6.89
C GLN A 366 -12.29 29.32 6.85
N TRP A 367 -13.05 29.16 7.94
CA TRP A 367 -13.94 28.01 8.16
C TRP A 367 -15.00 27.80 7.06
N ASP A 368 -15.68 28.86 6.61
CA ASP A 368 -16.74 28.73 5.60
C ASP A 368 -16.22 28.18 4.26
N LYS A 369 -14.99 28.55 3.89
CA LYS A 369 -14.34 28.06 2.66
C LYS A 369 -13.90 26.61 2.82
N ALA A 370 -13.34 26.25 3.98
CA ALA A 370 -12.97 24.87 4.30
C ALA A 370 -14.19 23.94 4.25
N ILE A 371 -15.32 24.36 4.85
CA ILE A 371 -16.59 23.63 4.81
C ILE A 371 -17.07 23.44 3.37
N GLY A 372 -17.00 24.48 2.53
CA GLY A 372 -17.36 24.40 1.12
C GLY A 372 -16.53 23.35 0.35
N GLU A 373 -15.21 23.36 0.50
CA GLU A 373 -14.34 22.38 -0.17
C GLU A 373 -14.56 20.95 0.33
N VAL A 374 -14.65 20.77 1.65
CA VAL A 374 -14.85 19.45 2.26
C VAL A 374 -16.21 18.85 1.93
N THR A 375 -17.28 19.65 1.91
CA THR A 375 -18.64 19.19 1.57
C THR A 375 -18.68 18.61 0.16
N GLU A 376 -17.99 19.25 -0.78
CA GLU A 376 -17.90 18.76 -2.15
C GLU A 376 -17.09 17.47 -2.24
N LEU A 377 -16.00 17.34 -1.46
CA LEU A 377 -15.17 16.13 -1.42
C LEU A 377 -15.89 14.92 -0.81
N LEU A 378 -16.79 15.13 0.15
CA LEU A 378 -17.56 14.07 0.78
C LEU A 378 -18.54 13.36 -0.18
N ASN A 379 -18.91 14.00 -1.29
CA ASN A 379 -19.84 13.46 -2.27
C ASN A 379 -19.20 12.45 -3.26
N ASP A 380 -17.88 12.28 -3.27
CA ASP A 380 -17.14 11.48 -4.27
C ASP A 380 -16.06 10.57 -3.64
N ASP A 381 -16.49 9.43 -3.06
CA ASP A 381 -15.67 8.43 -2.33
C ASP A 381 -14.49 9.05 -1.55
N PRO A 382 -14.72 9.69 -0.40
CA PRO A 382 -13.73 10.54 0.27
C PRO A 382 -12.51 9.75 0.76
N SER A 383 -11.34 10.41 0.76
CA SER A 383 -10.09 9.87 1.31
C SER A 383 -10.14 9.89 2.85
N ALA A 384 -9.19 9.22 3.52
CA ALA A 384 -9.02 9.34 4.97
C ALA A 384 -8.82 10.80 5.38
N ARG A 385 -7.88 11.52 4.73
CA ARG A 385 -7.58 12.93 4.96
C ARG A 385 -8.81 13.84 4.83
N CYS A 386 -9.64 13.63 3.80
CA CYS A 386 -10.90 14.35 3.64
C CYS A 386 -11.87 14.11 4.80
N LEU A 387 -12.00 12.86 5.26
CA LEU A 387 -12.88 12.51 6.37
C LEU A 387 -12.35 13.08 7.70
N ILE A 388 -11.04 13.12 7.90
CA ILE A 388 -10.40 13.74 9.07
C ILE A 388 -10.74 15.23 9.13
N MET A 389 -10.53 15.98 8.03
CA MET A 389 -10.88 17.41 7.97
C MET A 389 -12.39 17.65 8.18
N ALA A 390 -13.24 16.81 7.60
CA ALA A 390 -14.68 16.89 7.82
C ALA A 390 -15.06 16.69 9.29
N SER A 391 -14.46 15.69 9.94
CA SER A 391 -14.66 15.43 11.36
C SER A 391 -14.22 16.61 12.23
N ASP A 392 -13.02 17.17 11.99
CA ASP A 392 -12.52 18.33 12.74
C ASP A 392 -13.43 19.56 12.58
N LEU A 393 -13.87 19.85 11.37
CA LEU A 393 -14.80 20.97 11.10
C LEU A 393 -16.14 20.78 11.81
N MET A 394 -16.73 19.57 11.75
CA MET A 394 -17.98 19.26 12.44
C MET A 394 -17.82 19.33 13.96
N PHE A 395 -16.68 18.86 14.50
CA PHE A 395 -16.36 18.96 15.92
C PHE A 395 -16.32 20.42 16.37
N LYS A 396 -15.63 21.28 15.62
CA LYS A 396 -15.56 22.74 15.88
C LYS A 396 -16.91 23.44 15.75
N ALA A 397 -17.80 22.95 14.90
CA ALA A 397 -19.17 23.43 14.76
C ALA A 397 -20.10 22.95 15.90
N GLY A 398 -19.65 22.07 16.79
CA GLY A 398 -20.45 21.48 17.87
C GLY A 398 -21.33 20.29 17.42
N GLU A 399 -21.13 19.77 16.21
CA GLU A 399 -21.84 18.61 15.65
C GLU A 399 -21.14 17.29 16.02
N TYR A 400 -21.01 17.03 17.33
CA TYR A 400 -20.14 15.97 17.86
C TYR A 400 -20.47 14.56 17.34
N ASP A 401 -21.76 14.19 17.26
CA ASP A 401 -22.16 12.85 16.83
C ASP A 401 -21.88 12.63 15.33
N SER A 402 -22.13 13.66 14.51
CA SER A 402 -21.80 13.66 13.08
C SER A 402 -20.29 13.54 12.88
N ALA A 403 -19.52 14.34 13.61
CA ALA A 403 -18.06 14.34 13.55
C ALA A 403 -17.48 12.96 13.88
N LEU A 404 -17.93 12.37 15.00
CA LEU A 404 -17.51 11.03 15.42
C LEU A 404 -17.91 9.95 14.41
N SER A 405 -19.11 10.04 13.83
CA SER A 405 -19.55 9.12 12.78
C SER A 405 -18.68 9.22 11.51
N VAL A 406 -18.19 10.41 11.17
CA VAL A 406 -17.28 10.63 10.04
C VAL A 406 -15.89 10.08 10.37
N LEU A 407 -15.40 10.28 11.59
CA LEU A 407 -14.14 9.72 12.06
C LEU A 407 -14.12 8.18 12.00
N TYR A 408 -15.20 7.50 12.40
CA TYR A 408 -15.29 6.04 12.25
C TYR A 408 -15.27 5.56 10.79
N ARG A 409 -15.70 6.38 9.83
CA ARG A 409 -15.54 6.07 8.41
C ARG A 409 -14.09 6.25 7.96
N ALA A 410 -13.38 7.22 8.54
CA ALA A 410 -11.97 7.49 8.24
C ALA A 410 -11.08 6.31 8.67
N PHE A 411 -11.29 5.74 9.86
CA PHE A 411 -10.55 4.55 10.33
C PHE A 411 -10.66 3.34 9.40
N LYS A 412 -11.76 3.19 8.64
CA LYS A 412 -11.90 2.11 7.65
C LYS A 412 -11.05 2.31 6.39
N LYS A 413 -10.56 3.53 6.16
CA LYS A 413 -9.67 3.85 5.03
C LYS A 413 -8.21 3.71 5.44
N ASP A 414 -7.87 4.11 6.66
CA ASP A 414 -6.54 3.96 7.24
C ASP A 414 -6.65 3.62 8.74
N PRO A 415 -6.49 2.35 9.15
CA PRO A 415 -6.67 1.96 10.54
C PRO A 415 -5.51 2.37 11.46
N CYS A 416 -4.39 2.87 10.92
CA CYS A 416 -3.15 3.12 11.66
C CYS A 416 -2.74 4.59 11.70
N ASP A 417 -3.57 5.52 11.22
CA ASP A 417 -3.26 6.96 11.25
C ASP A 417 -3.33 7.52 12.67
N HIS A 418 -2.25 8.16 13.14
CA HIS A 418 -2.14 8.68 14.51
C HIS A 418 -3.03 9.90 14.77
N GLU A 419 -3.29 10.75 13.76
CA GLU A 419 -4.14 11.92 13.91
C GLU A 419 -5.58 11.52 14.25
N MET A 420 -6.06 10.42 13.66
CA MET A 420 -7.39 9.88 13.97
C MET A 420 -7.52 9.41 15.41
N TYR A 421 -6.49 8.76 15.96
CA TYR A 421 -6.48 8.36 17.38
C TYR A 421 -6.39 9.58 18.31
N PHE A 422 -5.58 10.58 17.97
CA PHE A 422 -5.53 11.84 18.71
C PHE A 422 -6.88 12.57 18.72
N MET A 423 -7.57 12.57 17.58
CA MET A 423 -8.90 13.15 17.45
C MET A 423 -9.93 12.36 18.27
N LEU A 424 -9.92 11.02 18.18
CA LEU A 424 -10.81 10.17 18.98
C LEU A 424 -10.59 10.38 20.49
N ALA A 425 -9.34 10.54 20.93
CA ALA A 425 -9.04 10.88 22.31
C ALA A 425 -9.70 12.19 22.74
N SER A 426 -9.68 13.21 21.87
CA SER A 426 -10.31 14.51 22.11
C SER A 426 -11.84 14.44 22.25
N PHE A 427 -12.50 13.51 21.54
CA PHE A 427 -13.92 13.22 21.72
C PHE A 427 -14.24 12.53 23.05
N LEU A 428 -13.32 11.70 23.53
CA LEU A 428 -13.53 10.82 24.67
C LEU A 428 -13.05 11.43 25.98
N GLN A 429 -12.12 12.39 25.98
CA GLN A 429 -11.44 12.89 27.19
C GLN A 429 -12.40 13.28 28.33
N GLU A 430 -13.54 13.89 28.03
CA GLU A 430 -14.54 14.25 29.05
C GLU A 430 -15.59 13.15 29.31
N LYS A 431 -15.79 12.23 28.36
CA LYS A 431 -16.82 11.18 28.41
C LYS A 431 -16.30 9.91 29.08
N ASN A 432 -15.10 9.49 28.70
CA ASN A 432 -14.39 8.33 29.21
C ASN A 432 -12.86 8.59 29.11
N PRO A 433 -12.26 9.18 30.17
CA PRO A 433 -10.83 9.48 30.21
C PRO A 433 -9.94 8.25 30.02
N ASP A 434 -10.36 7.07 30.47
CA ASP A 434 -9.59 5.83 30.31
C ASP A 434 -9.47 5.43 28.83
N GLN A 435 -10.55 5.54 28.07
CA GLN A 435 -10.51 5.31 26.63
C GLN A 435 -9.74 6.39 25.87
N ALA A 436 -9.82 7.65 26.31
CA ALA A 436 -9.01 8.73 25.75
C ALA A 436 -7.50 8.48 25.98
N TYR A 437 -7.13 8.00 27.17
CA TYR A 437 -5.77 7.60 27.48
C TYR A 437 -5.26 6.53 26.50
N LEU A 438 -6.05 5.48 26.25
CA LEU A 438 -5.70 4.42 25.31
C LEU A 438 -5.55 4.97 23.88
N CYS A 439 -6.39 5.92 23.49
CA CYS A 439 -6.30 6.56 22.17
C CYS A 439 -5.00 7.36 22.03
N TYR A 440 -4.57 8.11 23.04
CA TYR A 440 -3.27 8.81 22.99
C TYR A 440 -2.08 7.84 22.96
N GLU A 441 -2.12 6.76 23.76
CA GLU A 441 -1.08 5.72 23.75
C GLU A 441 -0.95 5.08 22.35
N ASN A 442 -2.08 4.79 21.69
CA ASN A 442 -2.11 4.21 20.35
C ASN A 442 -1.72 5.24 19.27
N ALA A 443 -2.07 6.52 19.45
CA ALA A 443 -1.62 7.59 18.58
C ALA A 443 -0.09 7.71 18.60
N LEU A 444 0.54 7.67 19.78
CA LEU A 444 2.00 7.68 19.91
C LEU A 444 2.66 6.46 19.28
N PHE A 445 2.03 5.29 19.37
CA PHE A 445 2.54 4.06 18.78
C PHE A 445 2.63 4.13 17.25
N PHE A 446 1.67 4.77 16.59
CA PHE A 446 1.67 4.93 15.14
C PHE A 446 2.34 6.22 14.63
N CYS A 447 2.65 7.15 15.51
CA CYS A 447 3.22 8.43 15.12
C CYS A 447 4.72 8.29 14.88
N ASP A 448 5.17 8.56 13.66
CA ASP A 448 6.61 8.63 13.32
C ASP A 448 7.17 10.07 13.41
N ASN A 449 6.31 11.09 13.48
CA ASN A 449 6.70 12.50 13.50
C ASN A 449 6.97 12.99 14.94
N GLU A 450 8.17 13.51 15.20
CA GLU A 450 8.59 13.97 16.54
C GLU A 450 7.86 15.24 17.03
N GLU A 451 7.43 16.12 16.14
CA GLU A 451 6.64 17.30 16.49
C GLU A 451 5.23 16.88 16.95
N ASP A 452 4.60 15.98 16.21
CA ASP A 452 3.29 15.42 16.58
C ASP A 452 3.36 14.61 17.87
N LYS A 453 4.41 13.81 18.08
CA LYS A 453 4.64 13.12 19.37
C LYS A 453 4.69 14.11 20.52
N THR A 454 5.31 15.28 20.33
CA THR A 454 5.39 16.31 21.37
C THR A 454 3.99 16.84 21.72
N ILE A 455 3.16 17.09 20.71
CA ILE A 455 1.77 17.54 20.87
C ILE A 455 0.91 16.46 21.56
N ILE A 456 1.00 15.22 21.08
CA ILE A 456 0.24 14.09 21.64
C ILE A 456 0.65 13.86 23.10
N ASN A 457 1.94 13.86 23.41
CA ASN A 457 2.42 13.70 24.79
C ASN A 457 1.95 14.84 25.71
N ALA A 458 1.92 16.08 25.23
CA ALA A 458 1.42 17.21 26.01
C ALA A 458 -0.08 17.02 26.35
N ALA A 459 -0.91 16.66 25.37
CA ALA A 459 -2.33 16.38 25.58
C ALA A 459 -2.55 15.16 26.49
N TRP A 460 -1.76 14.11 26.32
CA TRP A 460 -1.84 12.90 27.12
C TRP A 460 -1.48 13.16 28.59
N ASN A 461 -0.46 13.98 28.86
CA ASN A 461 -0.10 14.39 30.21
C ASN A 461 -1.17 15.27 30.84
N ASP A 462 -1.72 16.24 30.10
CA ASP A 462 -2.83 17.08 30.58
C ASP A 462 -4.06 16.23 30.98
N LEU A 463 -4.43 15.22 30.18
CA LEU A 463 -5.49 14.28 30.53
C LEU A 463 -5.25 13.60 31.89
N ARG A 464 -4.00 13.16 32.14
CA ARG A 464 -3.60 12.50 33.40
C ARG A 464 -3.53 13.44 34.60
N GLU A 465 -3.33 14.74 34.37
CA GLU A 465 -3.39 15.75 35.42
C GLU A 465 -4.84 16.10 35.79
N ARG A 466 -5.75 16.10 34.81
CA ARG A 466 -7.16 16.44 35.00
C ARG A 466 -8.03 15.30 35.51
N HIS A 467 -7.68 14.05 35.18
CA HIS A 467 -8.50 12.88 35.47
C HIS A 467 -7.69 11.77 36.16
N GLU A 468 -8.35 11.03 37.05
CA GLU A 468 -7.80 9.79 37.59
C GLU A 468 -7.91 8.68 36.54
N ILE A 469 -6.78 8.33 35.92
CA ILE A 469 -6.70 7.27 34.92
C ILE A 469 -6.51 5.91 35.60
N LYS A 470 -7.40 4.97 35.28
CA LYS A 470 -7.41 3.59 35.81
C LYS A 470 -6.72 2.60 34.89
N VAL A 471 -6.39 3.00 33.67
CA VAL A 471 -5.75 2.15 32.66
C VAL A 471 -4.40 1.64 33.17
N THR A 472 -4.21 0.32 33.04
CA THR A 472 -2.94 -0.34 33.34
C THR A 472 -2.41 -1.12 32.12
N PRO A 473 -1.10 -1.44 32.08
CA PRO A 473 -0.55 -2.36 31.10
C PRO A 473 -1.15 -3.77 31.22
N ALA A 474 -1.12 -4.54 30.14
CA ALA A 474 -1.59 -5.92 30.12
C ALA A 474 -0.43 -6.92 30.24
N SER A 475 -0.48 -7.81 31.24
CA SER A 475 0.40 -8.98 31.32
C SER A 475 -0.17 -10.10 30.45
N ILE A 476 0.44 -10.31 29.29
CA ILE A 476 0.07 -11.31 28.31
C ILE A 476 0.68 -12.66 28.71
N ILE A 477 -0.19 -13.59 29.10
CA ILE A 477 0.15 -14.92 29.57
C ILE A 477 -0.08 -15.90 28.45
N ILE A 478 1.01 -16.47 27.95
CA ILE A 478 1.03 -17.45 26.88
C ILE A 478 1.43 -18.79 27.48
N LEU A 479 0.50 -19.75 27.48
CA LEU A 479 0.80 -21.13 27.88
C LEU A 479 1.27 -21.92 26.65
N ALA A 480 2.50 -22.40 26.68
CA ALA A 480 3.09 -23.17 25.59
C ALA A 480 3.28 -24.63 26.00
N HIS A 481 2.96 -25.56 25.11
CA HIS A 481 3.28 -26.98 25.27
C HIS A 481 3.56 -27.57 23.89
N ASN A 482 4.84 -27.59 23.52
CA ASN A 482 5.32 -27.78 22.16
C ASN A 482 4.84 -26.70 21.17
N ASN A 483 5.12 -26.91 19.88
CA ASN A 483 4.80 -26.03 18.76
C ASN A 483 5.57 -24.70 18.82
N VAL A 484 6.90 -24.80 18.88
CA VAL A 484 7.81 -23.64 18.92
C VAL A 484 7.53 -22.59 17.84
N GLU A 485 7.15 -23.01 16.62
CA GLU A 485 6.90 -22.08 15.51
C GLU A 485 5.62 -21.25 15.69
N GLU A 486 4.58 -21.83 16.28
CA GLU A 486 3.36 -21.07 16.60
C GLU A 486 3.61 -20.10 17.77
N THR A 487 4.34 -20.58 18.79
CA THR A 487 4.74 -19.75 19.93
C THR A 487 5.57 -18.53 19.48
N LYS A 488 6.51 -18.71 18.56
CA LYS A 488 7.27 -17.62 17.92
C LYS A 488 6.36 -16.62 17.22
N LYS A 489 5.47 -17.09 16.34
CA LYS A 489 4.53 -16.21 15.61
C LYS A 489 3.64 -15.41 16.55
N CYS A 490 3.13 -16.03 17.62
CA CYS A 490 2.32 -15.35 18.62
C CYS A 490 3.11 -14.21 19.29
N ILE A 491 4.32 -14.50 19.78
CA ILE A 491 5.18 -13.50 20.43
C ILE A 491 5.60 -12.38 19.46
N ASP A 492 6.00 -12.72 18.25
CA ASP A 492 6.41 -11.75 17.24
C ASP A 492 5.23 -10.85 16.82
N SER A 493 4.01 -11.40 16.81
CA SER A 493 2.81 -10.60 16.55
C SER A 493 2.51 -9.57 17.64
N ILE A 494 2.76 -9.91 18.91
CA ILE A 494 2.64 -8.96 20.04
C ILE A 494 3.63 -7.82 19.85
N ARG A 495 4.91 -8.15 19.63
CA ARG A 495 5.98 -7.16 19.45
C ARG A 495 5.72 -6.22 18.27
N ALA A 496 5.14 -6.73 17.19
CA ALA A 496 4.85 -5.95 15.99
C ALA A 496 3.62 -5.03 16.10
N THR A 497 2.69 -5.32 17.02
CA THR A 497 1.35 -4.69 16.99
C THR A 497 0.94 -4.02 18.31
N CYS A 498 1.76 -4.12 19.36
CA CYS A 498 1.48 -3.57 20.67
C CYS A 498 2.58 -2.59 21.11
N PRO A 499 2.23 -1.45 21.75
CA PRO A 499 3.22 -0.58 22.37
C PRO A 499 3.97 -1.34 23.48
N ALA A 500 5.30 -1.26 23.49
CA ALA A 500 6.13 -2.03 24.42
C ALA A 500 5.80 -1.74 25.90
N ASP A 501 5.55 -0.47 26.24
CA ASP A 501 5.21 -0.06 27.61
C ASP A 501 3.78 -0.45 28.03
N ALA A 502 2.94 -0.83 27.06
CA ALA A 502 1.56 -1.25 27.32
C ALA A 502 1.43 -2.75 27.64
N VAL A 503 2.51 -3.53 27.48
CA VAL A 503 2.46 -4.99 27.63
C VAL A 503 3.62 -5.56 28.44
N GLN A 504 3.37 -6.68 29.10
CA GLN A 504 4.38 -7.55 29.68
C GLN A 504 4.15 -8.96 29.15
N ILE A 505 5.14 -9.54 28.48
CA ILE A 505 5.03 -10.91 27.95
C ILE A 505 5.49 -11.91 29.00
N ILE A 506 4.64 -12.89 29.31
CA ILE A 506 4.93 -14.02 30.21
C ILE A 506 4.61 -15.30 29.47
N VAL A 507 5.61 -16.16 29.30
CA VAL A 507 5.44 -17.46 28.65
C VAL A 507 5.66 -18.56 29.67
N VAL A 508 4.63 -19.37 29.87
CA VAL A 508 4.67 -20.57 30.71
C VAL A 508 4.89 -21.78 29.80
N ASP A 509 6.10 -22.31 29.79
CA ASP A 509 6.41 -23.60 29.18
C ASP A 509 5.87 -24.73 30.07
N ASN A 510 4.82 -25.40 29.60
CA ASN A 510 4.11 -26.42 30.34
C ASN A 510 4.70 -27.81 30.09
N ALA A 511 6.02 -27.92 30.29
CA ALA A 511 6.86 -29.08 29.99
C ALA A 511 6.85 -29.48 28.50
N SER A 512 7.36 -28.59 27.64
CA SER A 512 7.55 -28.93 26.22
C SER A 512 8.69 -29.93 26.02
N GLU A 513 8.54 -30.80 25.01
CA GLU A 513 9.53 -31.79 24.59
C GLU A 513 10.28 -31.37 23.31
N ASP A 514 9.79 -30.34 22.61
CA ASP A 514 10.46 -29.73 21.46
C ASP A 514 11.32 -28.51 21.87
N SER A 515 11.80 -27.73 20.89
CA SER A 515 12.70 -26.60 21.12
C SER A 515 12.03 -25.34 21.72
N THR A 516 10.78 -25.44 22.19
CA THR A 516 10.05 -24.30 22.77
C THR A 516 10.74 -23.76 24.01
N ALA A 517 11.20 -24.64 24.91
CA ALA A 517 11.87 -24.23 26.14
C ALA A 517 13.22 -23.54 25.86
N GLU A 518 14.03 -24.05 24.93
CA GLU A 518 15.28 -23.39 24.51
C GLU A 518 15.01 -22.03 23.87
N TYR A 519 13.97 -21.92 23.03
CA TYR A 519 13.58 -20.65 22.43
C TYR A 519 13.23 -19.62 23.50
N ILE A 520 12.35 -19.96 24.46
CA ILE A 520 11.93 -19.04 25.53
C ILE A 520 13.13 -18.57 26.37
N LYS A 521 14.05 -19.49 26.73
CA LYS A 521 15.26 -19.15 27.51
C LYS A 521 16.21 -18.19 26.80
N ALA A 522 16.16 -18.13 25.46
CA ALA A 522 17.03 -17.27 24.67
C ALA A 522 16.53 -15.80 24.57
N GLN A 523 15.35 -15.49 25.11
CA GLN A 523 14.70 -14.18 24.97
C GLN A 523 14.94 -13.36 26.25
N ASN A 524 15.15 -12.06 26.10
CA ASN A 524 15.55 -11.14 27.19
C ASN A 524 14.49 -10.09 27.54
N ASP A 525 13.44 -9.99 26.74
CA ASP A 525 12.35 -9.01 26.82
C ASP A 525 11.05 -9.63 27.36
N MET A 526 11.09 -10.86 27.88
CA MET A 526 9.94 -11.56 28.45
C MET A 526 10.29 -12.44 29.65
N ILE A 527 9.26 -12.83 30.41
CA ILE A 527 9.40 -13.73 31.56
C ILE A 527 9.09 -15.18 31.12
N GLY A 528 10.08 -16.05 31.16
CA GLY A 528 9.91 -17.49 30.95
C GLY A 528 9.72 -18.26 32.26
N ILE A 529 8.67 -19.07 32.35
CA ILE A 529 8.40 -19.99 33.47
C ILE A 529 8.35 -21.41 32.93
N PHE A 530 9.00 -22.36 33.60
CA PHE A 530 9.16 -23.74 33.10
C PHE A 530 8.62 -24.73 34.13
N ASN A 531 7.54 -25.44 33.77
CA ASN A 531 6.95 -26.48 34.61
C ASN A 531 7.67 -27.82 34.40
N ASP A 532 7.80 -28.62 35.47
CA ASP A 532 8.39 -29.96 35.40
C ASP A 532 7.50 -30.99 34.69
N LYS A 533 6.19 -30.72 34.60
CA LYS A 533 5.18 -31.56 33.95
C LYS A 533 4.08 -30.68 33.34
N ASN A 534 3.31 -31.24 32.42
CA ASN A 534 2.13 -30.57 31.87
C ASN A 534 1.03 -30.47 32.97
N GLU A 535 0.80 -29.27 33.47
CA GLU A 535 -0.15 -28.95 34.55
C GLU A 535 -1.59 -28.70 34.04
N GLY A 536 -1.84 -28.82 32.74
CA GLY A 536 -3.11 -28.44 32.12
C GLY A 536 -3.26 -26.93 31.92
N PHE A 537 -4.30 -26.54 31.19
CA PHE A 537 -4.54 -25.15 30.80
C PHE A 537 -4.85 -24.22 31.99
N PRO A 538 -5.84 -24.50 32.87
CA PRO A 538 -6.22 -23.56 33.92
C PRO A 538 -5.06 -23.26 34.87
N LYS A 539 -4.39 -24.31 35.35
CA LYS A 539 -3.26 -24.19 36.28
C LYS A 539 -2.04 -23.53 35.63
N GLY A 540 -1.76 -23.84 34.37
CA GLY A 540 -0.70 -23.19 33.59
C GLY A 540 -0.91 -21.68 33.46
N CYS A 541 -2.13 -21.27 33.11
CA CYS A 541 -2.52 -19.85 33.08
C CYS A 541 -2.41 -19.20 34.47
N ASN A 542 -2.86 -19.87 35.54
CA ASN A 542 -2.76 -19.36 36.91
C ASN A 542 -1.30 -19.17 37.36
N ILE A 543 -0.37 -20.03 36.95
CA ILE A 543 1.06 -19.86 37.20
C ILE A 543 1.57 -18.57 36.54
N GLY A 544 1.22 -18.34 35.28
CA GLY A 544 1.58 -17.11 34.58
C GLY A 544 0.94 -15.86 35.20
N ALA A 545 -0.34 -15.92 35.55
CA ALA A 545 -1.08 -14.82 36.16
C ALA A 545 -0.51 -14.39 37.52
N ARG A 546 0.04 -15.32 38.29
CA ARG A 546 0.74 -15.02 39.55
C ARG A 546 2.11 -14.35 39.36
N ALA A 547 2.72 -14.52 38.19
CA ALA A 547 3.98 -13.86 37.84
C ALA A 547 3.79 -12.48 37.17
N ALA A 548 2.54 -12.13 36.82
CA ALA A 548 2.20 -10.82 36.29
C ALA A 548 2.62 -9.68 37.22
N ALA A 549 3.08 -8.57 36.64
CA ALA A 549 3.38 -7.37 37.42
C ALA A 549 2.16 -6.92 38.23
N ALA A 550 2.41 -6.47 39.45
CA ALA A 550 1.36 -6.00 40.34
C ALA A 550 0.59 -4.84 39.69
N GLY A 551 -0.73 -4.96 39.61
CA GLY A 551 -1.59 -3.94 39.00
C GLY A 551 -1.94 -4.18 37.53
N ASN A 552 -1.10 -4.89 36.75
CA ASN A 552 -1.36 -5.13 35.33
C ASN A 552 -2.62 -5.95 35.11
N ASP A 553 -3.40 -5.62 34.10
CA ASP A 553 -4.49 -6.48 33.64
C ASP A 553 -3.97 -7.84 33.16
N ILE A 554 -4.80 -8.87 33.27
CA ILE A 554 -4.46 -10.26 32.94
C ILE A 554 -4.94 -10.57 31.53
N PHE A 555 -4.04 -10.80 30.58
CA PHE A 555 -4.43 -11.21 29.23
C PHE A 555 -4.04 -12.66 28.97
N LEU A 556 -5.02 -13.55 29.01
CA LEU A 556 -4.84 -14.95 28.63
C LEU A 556 -4.88 -15.08 27.11
N LEU A 557 -3.77 -15.53 26.52
CA LEU A 557 -3.62 -15.64 25.07
C LEU A 557 -3.06 -17.02 24.70
N ASN A 558 -3.75 -17.73 23.82
CA ASN A 558 -3.25 -19.01 23.33
C ASN A 558 -1.99 -18.84 22.47
N ASN A 559 -1.06 -19.79 22.54
CA ASN A 559 0.20 -19.73 21.79
C ASN A 559 0.04 -19.96 20.28
N ASP A 560 -1.12 -20.40 19.81
CA ASP A 560 -1.47 -20.59 18.40
C ASP A 560 -2.36 -19.45 17.85
N THR A 561 -2.22 -18.26 18.43
CA THR A 561 -2.90 -17.04 17.99
C THR A 561 -1.92 -16.01 17.41
N ILE A 562 -2.44 -15.12 16.58
CA ILE A 562 -1.71 -13.99 16.01
C ILE A 562 -2.54 -12.73 16.25
N LEU A 563 -1.97 -11.80 17.02
CA LEU A 563 -2.51 -10.44 17.18
C LEU A 563 -2.24 -9.67 15.90
N LEU A 564 -3.28 -9.00 15.40
CA LEU A 564 -3.18 -8.11 14.24
C LEU A 564 -3.24 -6.67 14.73
N SER A 565 -2.89 -5.70 13.88
CA SER A 565 -2.90 -4.28 14.25
C SER A 565 -4.23 -3.90 14.93
N ASN A 566 -4.15 -3.15 16.02
CA ASN A 566 -5.26 -2.72 16.87
C ASN A 566 -6.07 -3.83 17.57
N SER A 567 -5.69 -5.11 17.52
CA SER A 567 -6.41 -6.17 18.26
C SER A 567 -6.42 -5.91 19.76
N LEU A 568 -5.24 -5.69 20.37
CA LEU A 568 -5.12 -5.42 21.80
C LEU A 568 -5.74 -4.06 22.17
N PHE A 569 -5.53 -3.04 21.33
CA PHE A 569 -6.13 -1.72 21.52
C PHE A 569 -7.65 -1.83 21.68
N ASN A 570 -8.34 -2.51 20.76
CA ASN A 570 -9.81 -2.63 20.80
C ASN A 570 -10.30 -3.50 21.97
N LEU A 571 -9.54 -4.52 22.38
CA LEU A 571 -9.82 -5.27 23.61
C LEU A 571 -9.77 -4.36 24.84
N ARG A 572 -8.71 -3.55 24.98
CA ARG A 572 -8.57 -2.60 26.10
C ARG A 572 -9.65 -1.53 26.05
N MET A 573 -10.02 -1.03 24.87
CA MET A 573 -11.15 -0.12 24.72
C MET A 573 -12.45 -0.74 25.27
N GLY A 574 -12.70 -2.03 25.03
CA GLY A 574 -13.83 -2.75 25.62
C GLY A 574 -13.71 -2.95 27.13
N LEU A 575 -12.53 -3.34 27.62
CA LEU A 575 -12.29 -3.53 29.05
C LEU A 575 -12.51 -2.25 29.87
N TYR A 576 -12.16 -1.09 29.31
CA TYR A 576 -12.31 0.23 29.92
C TYR A 576 -13.54 1.00 29.41
N SER A 577 -14.49 0.31 28.76
CA SER A 577 -15.77 0.92 28.35
C SER A 577 -16.69 1.25 29.52
N GLY A 578 -16.49 0.61 30.67
CA GLY A 578 -17.22 0.90 31.90
C GLY A 578 -16.57 0.28 33.14
N ASP A 579 -16.90 0.83 34.30
CA ASP A 579 -16.39 0.37 35.59
C ASP A 579 -16.85 -1.05 35.94
N ASN A 580 -18.01 -1.47 35.41
CA ASN A 580 -18.56 -2.81 35.65
C ASN A 580 -18.04 -3.90 34.70
N VAL A 581 -17.18 -3.54 33.75
CA VAL A 581 -16.59 -4.52 32.82
C VAL A 581 -15.42 -5.22 33.50
N ALA A 582 -15.53 -6.53 33.68
CA ALA A 582 -14.47 -7.37 34.25
C ALA A 582 -13.57 -7.97 33.18
N ALA A 583 -14.13 -8.35 32.03
CA ALA A 583 -13.40 -9.02 30.97
C ALA A 583 -13.84 -8.59 29.58
N SER A 584 -12.90 -8.64 28.63
CA SER A 584 -13.13 -8.40 27.22
C SER A 584 -12.54 -9.53 26.37
N GLY A 585 -13.24 -9.91 25.30
CA GLY A 585 -12.82 -11.00 24.41
C GLY A 585 -12.89 -10.62 22.93
N ALA A 586 -12.13 -11.33 22.10
CA ALA A 586 -12.00 -11.07 20.67
C ALA A 586 -12.94 -11.94 19.82
N VAL A 587 -13.26 -11.48 18.61
CA VAL A 587 -13.74 -12.33 17.52
C VAL A 587 -12.55 -12.98 16.78
N THR A 588 -12.80 -14.05 16.03
CA THR A 588 -11.74 -14.84 15.38
C THR A 588 -12.24 -15.63 14.17
N ASN A 589 -11.33 -16.27 13.43
CA ASN A 589 -11.63 -17.27 12.42
C ASN A 589 -12.01 -18.63 13.04
N TYR A 590 -11.64 -18.92 14.29
CA TYR A 590 -11.93 -20.21 14.92
C TYR A 590 -12.18 -20.13 16.43
N ALA A 591 -13.45 -20.18 16.85
CA ALA A 591 -13.86 -20.29 18.26
C ALA A 591 -15.31 -20.78 18.37
N ALA A 592 -15.69 -21.20 19.57
CA ALA A 592 -17.08 -21.46 19.93
C ALA A 592 -17.83 -20.15 20.28
N ASN A 593 -19.02 -20.28 20.88
CA ASN A 593 -19.77 -19.17 21.50
C ASN A 593 -20.04 -17.96 20.58
N SER A 594 -20.22 -18.22 19.28
CA SER A 594 -20.44 -17.17 18.26
C SER A 594 -19.35 -16.09 18.19
N GLN A 595 -18.12 -16.39 18.66
CA GLN A 595 -16.94 -15.54 18.47
C GLN A 595 -16.25 -15.78 17.12
N MET A 596 -16.70 -16.77 16.35
CA MET A 596 -16.21 -17.05 15.00
C MET A 596 -16.95 -16.21 13.93
N VAL A 597 -16.23 -15.47 13.09
CA VAL A 597 -16.82 -14.54 12.10
C VAL A 597 -16.56 -14.87 10.62
N ILE A 598 -15.51 -15.63 10.29
CA ILE A 598 -15.16 -15.95 8.88
C ILE A 598 -14.95 -17.44 8.59
N GLY A 599 -14.71 -18.27 9.62
CA GLY A 599 -14.58 -19.73 9.51
C GLY A 599 -13.13 -20.24 9.56
N LYS A 600 -12.96 -21.48 10.02
CA LYS A 600 -11.63 -22.08 10.31
C LYS A 600 -10.71 -22.16 9.09
N GLU A 601 -11.27 -22.51 7.93
CA GLU A 601 -10.53 -22.82 6.70
C GLU A 601 -10.02 -21.56 5.96
N THR A 602 -10.30 -20.37 6.48
CA THR A 602 -9.84 -19.10 5.90
C THR A 602 -8.33 -18.97 6.06
N SER A 603 -7.63 -18.68 4.95
CA SER A 603 -6.18 -18.49 4.99
C SER A 603 -5.79 -17.34 5.91
N PHE A 604 -4.57 -17.40 6.47
CA PHE A 604 -4.03 -16.30 7.28
C PHE A 604 -4.06 -14.97 6.52
N GLU A 605 -3.69 -14.97 5.23
CA GLU A 605 -3.69 -13.77 4.40
C GLU A 605 -5.09 -13.16 4.22
N ALA A 606 -6.12 -14.01 4.04
CA ALA A 606 -7.50 -13.52 3.99
C ALA A 606 -7.97 -12.97 5.35
N CYS A 607 -7.54 -13.59 6.47
CA CYS A 607 -7.81 -13.08 7.82
C CYS A 607 -7.10 -11.74 8.07
N ARG A 608 -5.86 -11.58 7.59
CA ARG A 608 -5.08 -10.34 7.68
C ARG A 608 -5.78 -9.20 6.93
N ASN A 609 -6.24 -9.45 5.70
CA ASN A 609 -7.00 -8.48 4.91
C ASN A 609 -8.37 -8.14 5.52
N LEU A 610 -9.02 -9.10 6.18
CA LEU A 610 -10.26 -8.86 6.91
C LEU A 610 -10.02 -7.97 8.15
N ALA A 611 -8.95 -8.22 8.89
CA ALA A 611 -8.66 -7.51 10.13
C ALA A 611 -8.47 -6.00 9.92
N VAL A 612 -7.95 -5.56 8.77
CA VAL A 612 -7.88 -4.14 8.38
C VAL A 612 -9.26 -3.45 8.48
N ASN A 613 -10.34 -4.19 8.24
CA ASN A 613 -11.72 -3.66 8.28
C ASN A 613 -12.44 -3.94 9.60
N ILE A 614 -11.97 -4.89 10.41
CA ILE A 614 -12.59 -5.24 11.70
C ILE A 614 -11.92 -4.50 12.85
N ASN A 615 -10.58 -4.43 12.87
CA ASN A 615 -9.78 -3.87 13.97
C ASN A 615 -9.72 -2.35 13.92
N VAL A 616 -10.89 -1.73 13.84
CA VAL A 616 -11.05 -0.27 13.74
C VAL A 616 -12.03 0.21 14.81
N PRO A 617 -11.81 1.41 15.38
CA PRO A 617 -12.82 2.08 16.18
C PRO A 617 -14.13 2.21 15.40
N MET A 618 -15.25 1.91 16.06
CA MET A 618 -16.59 2.05 15.50
C MET A 618 -17.61 2.32 16.59
N ALA A 619 -18.81 2.74 16.19
CA ALA A 619 -19.94 2.87 17.10
C ALA A 619 -20.42 1.50 17.60
N ASP A 620 -20.70 1.40 18.90
CA ASP A 620 -21.30 0.25 19.58
C ASP A 620 -20.66 -1.12 19.24
N PRO A 621 -19.33 -1.30 19.38
CA PRO A 621 -18.65 -2.54 18.99
C PRO A 621 -18.80 -3.66 20.03
N TRP A 622 -19.36 -3.38 21.19
CA TRP A 622 -19.35 -4.25 22.36
C TRP A 622 -20.68 -4.99 22.53
N GLU A 623 -20.59 -6.27 22.82
CA GLU A 623 -21.74 -7.11 23.13
C GLU A 623 -21.55 -7.78 24.49
N ASP A 624 -22.52 -7.63 25.39
CA ASP A 624 -22.52 -8.34 26.66
C ASP A 624 -22.72 -9.84 26.45
N ARG A 625 -21.91 -10.65 27.15
CA ARG A 625 -21.91 -12.11 27.07
C ARG A 625 -21.97 -12.74 28.47
N GLN A 626 -22.54 -13.94 28.52
CA GLN A 626 -22.47 -14.76 29.73
C GLN A 626 -21.04 -15.24 30.02
N TRP A 627 -20.28 -15.55 28.98
CA TRP A 627 -18.87 -15.93 29.08
C TRP A 627 -18.18 -15.65 27.74
N LEU A 628 -16.85 -15.65 27.75
CA LEU A 628 -15.98 -15.42 26.60
C LEU A 628 -15.04 -16.61 26.44
N VAL A 629 -14.76 -17.02 25.21
CA VAL A 629 -13.86 -18.15 24.93
C VAL A 629 -12.41 -17.75 25.24
N GLY A 630 -11.72 -18.59 26.01
CA GLY A 630 -10.40 -18.32 26.60
C GLY A 630 -9.20 -18.28 25.65
N PHE A 631 -9.39 -18.18 24.33
CA PHE A 631 -8.26 -18.11 23.37
C PHE A 631 -7.57 -16.75 23.36
N ALA A 632 -8.33 -15.69 23.66
CA ALA A 632 -7.89 -14.31 23.80
C ALA A 632 -8.86 -13.61 24.78
N LEU A 633 -8.56 -13.73 26.07
CA LEU A 633 -9.40 -13.24 27.17
C LEU A 633 -8.62 -12.26 28.03
N LEU A 634 -8.95 -10.98 27.90
CA LEU A 634 -8.36 -9.89 28.69
C LEU A 634 -9.26 -9.60 29.90
N ILE A 635 -8.69 -9.59 31.09
CA ILE A 635 -9.38 -9.51 32.38
C ILE A 635 -8.79 -8.36 33.19
N LYS A 636 -9.63 -7.50 33.72
CA LYS A 636 -9.23 -6.36 34.55
C LYS A 636 -8.60 -6.89 35.85
N ARG A 637 -7.45 -6.36 36.26
CA ARG A 637 -6.73 -6.81 37.48
C ARG A 637 -7.66 -6.90 38.68
N LYS A 638 -8.41 -5.83 38.95
CA LYS A 638 -9.35 -5.75 40.06
C LYS A 638 -10.35 -6.92 40.07
N ALA A 639 -10.89 -7.27 38.90
CA ALA A 639 -11.83 -8.37 38.76
C ALA A 639 -11.15 -9.73 38.97
N TRP A 640 -9.94 -9.92 38.45
CA TRP A 640 -9.15 -11.13 38.70
C TRP A 640 -8.90 -11.37 40.19
N ASP A 641 -8.50 -10.33 40.92
CA ASP A 641 -8.18 -10.43 42.35
C ASP A 641 -9.44 -10.67 43.22
N GLU A 642 -10.61 -10.18 42.79
CA GLU A 642 -11.89 -10.36 43.50
C GLU A 642 -12.55 -11.73 43.19
N ILE A 643 -12.60 -12.11 41.91
CA ILE A 643 -13.25 -13.34 41.44
C ILE A 643 -12.39 -14.59 41.70
N GLY A 644 -11.07 -14.41 41.75
CA GLY A 644 -10.08 -15.47 41.90
C GLY A 644 -9.69 -16.15 40.60
N GLU A 645 -8.68 -17.01 40.67
CA GLU A 645 -8.03 -17.68 39.54
C GLU A 645 -8.95 -18.58 38.70
N LEU A 646 -8.48 -19.10 37.56
CA LEU A 646 -9.21 -20.13 36.80
C LEU A 646 -9.37 -21.40 37.64
N ASP A 647 -10.51 -22.05 37.50
CA ASP A 647 -10.85 -23.23 38.30
C ASP A 647 -10.12 -24.48 37.78
N GLU A 648 -9.14 -24.95 38.54
CA GLU A 648 -8.28 -26.08 38.15
C GLU A 648 -9.04 -27.42 38.02
N ARG A 649 -10.30 -27.50 38.49
CA ARG A 649 -11.18 -28.67 38.30
C ARG A 649 -11.39 -29.04 36.83
N PHE A 650 -11.30 -28.07 35.93
CA PHE A 650 -11.48 -28.25 34.48
C PHE A 650 -10.21 -28.69 33.73
N SER A 651 -9.12 -28.98 34.44
CA SER A 651 -7.91 -29.55 33.85
C SER A 651 -8.19 -30.88 33.09
N PRO A 652 -7.54 -31.14 31.94
CA PRO A 652 -6.47 -30.34 31.31
C PRO A 652 -6.91 -29.10 30.53
N GLY A 653 -8.20 -28.77 30.44
CA GLY A 653 -8.74 -27.56 29.79
C GLY A 653 -10.13 -27.78 29.20
N ASN A 654 -10.75 -26.73 28.65
CA ASN A 654 -12.17 -26.59 28.29
C ASN A 654 -13.11 -26.50 29.51
N PHE A 655 -14.03 -25.54 29.47
CA PHE A 655 -15.02 -25.15 30.50
C PHE A 655 -14.48 -24.24 31.62
N GLU A 656 -13.18 -24.05 31.78
CA GLU A 656 -12.62 -23.05 32.70
C GLU A 656 -13.01 -21.62 32.35
N ASP A 657 -13.13 -21.31 31.06
CA ASP A 657 -13.49 -20.01 30.53
C ASP A 657 -15.00 -19.74 30.69
N MET A 658 -15.82 -20.76 30.44
CA MET A 658 -17.25 -20.75 30.73
C MET A 658 -17.50 -20.57 32.22
N ASP A 659 -16.78 -21.31 33.08
CA ASP A 659 -16.84 -21.16 34.52
C ASP A 659 -16.48 -19.76 34.99
N TYR A 660 -15.38 -19.22 34.47
CA TYR A 660 -14.92 -17.88 34.81
C TYR A 660 -15.97 -16.83 34.43
N GLY A 661 -16.55 -16.93 33.23
CA GLY A 661 -17.61 -16.02 32.78
C GLY A 661 -18.85 -16.06 33.68
N TYR A 662 -19.25 -17.23 34.16
CA TYR A 662 -20.35 -17.35 35.12
C TYR A 662 -20.01 -16.70 36.47
N ARG A 663 -18.78 -16.89 36.98
CA ARG A 663 -18.33 -16.21 38.21
C ARG A 663 -18.25 -14.70 38.05
N VAL A 664 -17.86 -14.20 36.87
CA VAL A 664 -17.92 -12.77 36.53
C VAL A 664 -19.35 -12.25 36.68
N LYS A 665 -20.33 -12.97 36.13
CA LYS A 665 -21.75 -12.58 36.22
C LYS A 665 -22.32 -12.71 37.65
N GLU A 666 -21.94 -13.75 38.39
CA GLU A 666 -22.32 -13.91 39.80
C GLU A 666 -21.77 -12.79 40.68
N ALA A 667 -20.55 -12.32 40.40
CA ALA A 667 -19.94 -11.16 41.05
C ALA A 667 -20.55 -9.81 40.62
N GLY A 668 -21.51 -9.81 39.69
CA GLY A 668 -22.22 -8.61 39.23
C GLY A 668 -21.53 -7.84 38.10
N TYR A 669 -20.44 -8.39 37.55
CA TYR A 669 -19.67 -7.78 36.48
C TYR A 669 -20.08 -8.24 35.08
N ASP A 670 -19.63 -7.52 34.06
CA ASP A 670 -19.92 -7.79 32.66
C ASP A 670 -18.73 -8.40 31.91
N ASN A 671 -19.06 -9.30 30.96
CA ASN A 671 -18.11 -9.82 29.97
C ASN A 671 -18.43 -9.19 28.61
N VAL A 672 -17.48 -8.48 28.03
CA VAL A 672 -17.68 -7.73 26.78
C VAL A 672 -17.00 -8.43 25.61
N LEU A 673 -17.77 -8.89 24.63
CA LEU A 673 -17.23 -9.29 23.35
C LEU A 673 -16.98 -8.06 22.48
N CYS A 674 -15.73 -7.84 22.08
CA CYS A 674 -15.33 -6.76 21.18
C CYS A 674 -15.43 -7.23 19.72
N ARG A 675 -16.51 -6.83 19.02
CA ARG A 675 -16.73 -7.21 17.62
C ARG A 675 -15.75 -6.54 16.66
N ASN A 676 -15.09 -5.48 17.12
CA ASN A 676 -14.01 -4.78 16.42
C ASN A 676 -12.61 -5.19 16.92
N ALA A 677 -12.48 -6.34 17.60
CA ALA A 677 -11.19 -6.91 17.96
C ALA A 677 -11.11 -8.33 17.38
N PHE A 678 -10.48 -8.47 16.23
CA PHE A 678 -10.20 -9.73 15.57
C PHE A 678 -8.80 -10.23 15.92
N VAL A 679 -8.71 -11.49 16.34
CA VAL A 679 -7.45 -12.21 16.58
C VAL A 679 -7.47 -13.48 15.75
N TYR A 680 -6.42 -13.73 14.97
CA TYR A 680 -6.31 -14.97 14.21
C TYR A 680 -5.97 -16.13 15.16
N HIS A 681 -6.61 -17.27 14.97
CA HIS A 681 -6.43 -18.47 15.77
C HIS A 681 -6.24 -19.67 14.83
N HIS A 682 -5.06 -20.28 14.86
CA HIS A 682 -4.70 -21.42 13.99
C HIS A 682 -5.55 -22.66 14.34
N GLY A 683 -5.81 -22.84 15.63
CA GLY A 683 -6.89 -23.67 16.16
C GLY A 683 -6.44 -25.03 16.68
N SER A 684 -6.52 -25.19 18.00
CA SER A 684 -6.50 -26.46 18.76
C SER A 684 -5.43 -27.46 18.31
N VAL A 685 -4.22 -26.97 18.02
CA VAL A 685 -3.06 -27.80 17.67
C VAL A 685 -2.71 -28.80 18.81
N SER A 686 -3.08 -28.47 20.05
CA SER A 686 -2.77 -29.25 21.26
C SER A 686 -3.79 -30.36 21.61
N PHE A 687 -5.10 -30.16 21.36
CA PHE A 687 -6.15 -31.15 21.73
C PHE A 687 -6.67 -32.00 20.54
N GLY A 688 -6.37 -31.61 19.30
CA GLY A 688 -6.98 -32.17 18.09
C GLY A 688 -6.46 -33.52 17.57
N LYS A 689 -5.50 -34.17 18.23
CA LYS A 689 -4.88 -35.40 17.69
C LYS A 689 -5.72 -36.68 17.91
N ASP A 690 -6.65 -36.70 18.87
CA ASP A 690 -7.54 -37.85 19.16
C ASP A 690 -8.98 -37.41 19.46
N ASN A 691 -9.82 -37.39 18.42
CA ASN A 691 -11.21 -36.95 18.49
C ASN A 691 -12.08 -37.70 19.52
N LYS A 692 -11.76 -38.97 19.87
CA LYS A 692 -12.55 -39.72 20.85
C LYS A 692 -12.19 -39.31 22.27
N LYS A 693 -10.90 -39.16 22.57
CA LYS A 693 -10.45 -38.67 23.89
C LYS A 693 -10.90 -37.23 24.12
N TYR A 694 -10.86 -36.39 23.09
CA TYR A 694 -11.31 -35.01 23.19
C TYR A 694 -12.81 -34.90 23.48
N ARG A 695 -13.66 -35.69 22.80
CA ARG A 695 -15.09 -35.73 23.12
C ARG A 695 -15.37 -36.18 24.54
N LYS A 696 -14.69 -37.23 25.01
CA LYS A 696 -14.82 -37.69 26.39
C LYS A 696 -14.41 -36.62 27.40
N LEU A 697 -13.32 -35.89 27.14
CA LEU A 697 -12.90 -34.76 27.98
C LEU A 697 -14.00 -33.69 28.08
N LEU A 698 -14.63 -33.33 26.96
CA LEU A 698 -15.73 -32.37 26.95
C LEU A 698 -16.95 -32.88 27.73
N GLU A 699 -17.28 -34.17 27.62
CA GLU A 699 -18.37 -34.80 28.40
C GLU A 699 -18.07 -34.79 29.90
N ASP A 700 -16.86 -35.18 30.29
CA ASP A 700 -16.42 -35.22 31.69
C ASP A 700 -16.40 -33.81 32.31
N ASN A 701 -15.87 -32.81 31.59
CA ASN A 701 -15.85 -31.42 32.08
C ASN A 701 -17.22 -30.75 32.06
N LEU A 702 -18.11 -31.09 31.11
CA LEU A 702 -19.51 -30.65 31.15
C LEU A 702 -20.22 -31.19 32.40
N ALA A 703 -19.97 -32.44 32.79
CA ALA A 703 -20.54 -33.00 34.02
C ALA A 703 -20.06 -32.25 35.28
N LYS A 704 -18.76 -31.92 35.37
CA LYS A 704 -18.21 -31.07 36.45
C LYS A 704 -18.83 -29.67 36.46
N PHE A 705 -19.04 -29.09 35.28
CA PHE A 705 -19.66 -27.77 35.15
C PHE A 705 -21.10 -27.79 35.67
N ARG A 706 -21.89 -28.79 35.28
CA ARG A 706 -23.26 -28.99 35.78
C ARG A 706 -23.29 -29.22 37.29
N GLU A 707 -22.38 -30.03 37.83
CA GLU A 707 -22.28 -30.25 39.26
C GLU A 707 -22.03 -28.95 40.04
N LYS A 708 -21.22 -28.03 39.48
CA LYS A 708 -20.91 -26.75 40.11
C LYS A 708 -22.07 -25.74 40.04
N TRP A 709 -22.81 -25.70 38.91
CA TRP A 709 -23.72 -24.59 38.60
C TRP A 709 -25.21 -24.96 38.53
N GLU A 710 -25.55 -26.23 38.31
CA GLU A 710 -26.94 -26.73 38.31
C GLU A 710 -27.34 -27.41 39.63
N GLY A 711 -26.38 -27.61 40.53
CA GLY A 711 -26.51 -28.36 41.79
C GLY A 711 -27.03 -27.58 42.99
#